data_AF-A0A418RP77-F1
#
_entry.id   AF-A0A418RP77-F1
#
_cell.length_a   1.000
_cell.length_b   1.000
_cell.length_c   1.000
_cell.angle_alpha   90.00
_cell.angle_beta   90.00
_cell.angle_gamma   90.00
#
_symmetry.space_group_name_H-M   'P 1'
#
loop_
_entity.id
_entity.type
_entity.pdbx_description
1 polymer ?
#
loop_
_entity_poly.entity_id
_entity_poly.type
_entity_poly.pdbx_seq_one_letter_code
_entity_poly.pdbx_strand_id
1 'polypeptide(L)'
;MWDATVSTAVSTFQAGIIQAAQLLCNSIANNIVLNIGITCSGTGGGASAGPSSGYSESYSTVYTNLISHAAAGDTTFSALPTGTSIQGQSSVVVWDAQLKLWGLATPAGATDGGATFATDINSSLLPGVALHELTHAMGRIPYGTTPDIFDLFRFTAPGTLLFTGTIPAASAYFSLDGGKTVLANYGTRSDPSDFLNSGVQGSNDAFNEYYTGSTFQALSVIDLKQLDAIGYTLTNAAPPSGYGSVATFLSSLATLGASSFVIIDTATNVVSNIGLLQSSVSLINTIIQTDTGVALAMTAAQSVADNAVLSKISGAPVLTVSGTTGADTLQDTTKSNASLTGGLGIDTFMVSGKASITDLGNGGADVLTVAAGGTANATINTAWIASAGTSNNGTATITTAGLDVNLAAVTSGINGFKVTDTGVATTLTGSALNDTLIGGTGNDTLAGGLGVNILTGGAGLDTFNVTGTDTITDLGNGGADVLTIAAGATAIASINTAWTATVASANNGTVNITTSGLAVNLSAITTGTNGFKVTDTGVATTLTGSGLNDILTGGTGKDTLIGGNGNDILIGGLGNDTLTGGAGSDYFVFNTTPNTSSNKDTITDFVSGTDKLEFSKTVFAGIATAAGTGNGAALTANEFVSSTTATAGTTATSHFIYNSTSGILYYDADANGAGAAVQVALIGTTTHPALVAADFLIIA
;
A
#
# COMPACT_ATOMS: atom_id res chain seq x y z
N MET A 1 20.02 -17.22 -58.72
CA MET A 1 20.23 -18.17 -59.83
C MET A 1 21.38 -19.09 -59.45
N TRP A 2 21.29 -20.39 -59.75
CA TRP A 2 22.35 -21.36 -59.43
C TRP A 2 23.35 -21.45 -60.59
N ASP A 3 24.66 -21.39 -60.32
CA ASP A 3 25.66 -21.79 -61.31
C ASP A 3 25.56 -23.32 -61.57
N ALA A 4 25.95 -23.77 -62.76
CA ALA A 4 25.95 -25.16 -63.20
C ALA A 4 26.72 -26.08 -62.24
N THR A 5 27.74 -25.56 -61.54
CA THR A 5 28.53 -26.28 -60.52
C THR A 5 27.80 -26.51 -59.20
N VAL A 6 26.80 -25.70 -58.86
CA VAL A 6 25.98 -25.86 -57.63
C VAL A 6 24.87 -26.89 -57.81
N SER A 7 24.51 -27.19 -59.06
CA SER A 7 23.54 -28.25 -59.38
C SER A 7 24.02 -29.65 -58.98
N THR A 8 25.35 -29.83 -58.79
CA THR A 8 25.96 -31.08 -58.31
C THR A 8 26.26 -31.09 -56.81
N ALA A 9 26.02 -29.99 -56.07
CA ALA A 9 26.15 -29.94 -54.62
C ALA A 9 24.98 -30.69 -53.94
N VAL A 10 25.26 -31.37 -52.83
CA VAL A 10 24.33 -32.25 -52.09
C VAL A 10 23.01 -31.51 -51.78
N SER A 11 21.86 -32.18 -51.87
CA SER A 11 20.52 -31.57 -51.64
C SER A 11 20.40 -30.80 -50.31
N THR A 12 21.18 -31.19 -49.30
CA THR A 12 21.30 -30.52 -48.00
C THR A 12 21.93 -29.12 -48.09
N PHE A 13 22.83 -28.89 -49.04
CA PHE A 13 23.43 -27.58 -49.28
C PHE A 13 22.40 -26.58 -49.80
N GLN A 14 21.66 -26.96 -50.85
CA GLN A 14 20.61 -26.12 -51.40
C GLN A 14 19.50 -25.84 -50.38
N ALA A 15 19.13 -26.83 -49.55
CA ALA A 15 18.16 -26.66 -48.49
C ALA A 15 18.56 -25.59 -47.46
N GLY A 16 19.84 -25.53 -47.07
CA GLY A 16 20.33 -24.52 -46.13
C GLY A 16 20.27 -23.09 -46.69
N ILE A 17 20.67 -22.89 -47.95
CA ILE A 17 20.56 -21.59 -48.63
C ILE A 17 19.09 -21.17 -48.78
N ILE A 18 18.21 -22.10 -49.17
CA ILE A 18 16.77 -21.84 -49.31
C ILE A 18 16.16 -21.46 -47.95
N GLN A 19 16.54 -22.15 -46.88
CA GLN A 19 16.06 -21.85 -45.53
C GLN A 19 16.46 -20.43 -45.09
N ALA A 20 17.71 -20.02 -45.33
CA ALA A 20 18.17 -18.66 -45.04
C ALA A 20 17.39 -17.60 -45.84
N ALA A 21 17.17 -17.84 -47.14
CA ALA A 21 16.38 -16.95 -47.98
C ALA A 21 14.92 -16.84 -47.48
N GLN A 22 14.31 -17.95 -47.05
CA GLN A 22 12.96 -17.94 -46.48
C GLN A 22 12.89 -17.13 -45.17
N LEU A 23 13.88 -17.25 -44.29
CA LEU A 23 13.96 -16.48 -43.06
C LEU A 23 14.06 -14.97 -43.34
N LEU A 24 14.84 -14.57 -44.36
CA LEU A 24 14.91 -13.18 -44.81
C LEU A 24 13.55 -12.70 -45.36
N CYS A 25 12.90 -13.47 -46.24
CA CYS A 25 11.58 -13.14 -46.78
C CYS A 25 10.51 -13.01 -45.68
N ASN A 26 10.58 -13.82 -44.62
CA ASN A 26 9.63 -13.74 -43.51
C ASN A 26 9.86 -12.52 -42.61
N SER A 27 11.10 -12.01 -42.59
CA SER A 27 11.50 -10.91 -41.72
C SER A 27 11.32 -9.53 -42.37
N ILE A 28 11.17 -9.47 -43.70
CA ILE A 28 11.13 -8.24 -44.49
C ILE A 28 9.73 -8.04 -45.09
N ALA A 29 9.16 -6.86 -44.86
CA ALA A 29 7.82 -6.48 -45.29
C ALA A 29 7.79 -5.89 -46.71
N ASN A 30 8.81 -5.10 -47.09
CA ASN A 30 8.93 -4.51 -48.43
C ASN A 30 9.56 -5.50 -49.42
N ASN A 31 8.77 -6.53 -49.77
CA ASN A 31 9.21 -7.63 -50.62
C ASN A 31 9.61 -7.18 -52.03
N ILE A 32 10.90 -7.35 -52.35
CA ILE A 32 11.45 -7.23 -53.70
C ILE A 32 12.01 -8.56 -54.19
N VAL A 33 12.12 -8.71 -55.50
CA VAL A 33 12.79 -9.87 -56.10
C VAL A 33 14.27 -9.55 -56.27
N LEU A 34 15.16 -10.22 -55.53
CA LEU A 34 16.61 -10.13 -55.70
C LEU A 34 17.17 -11.37 -56.41
N ASN A 35 18.00 -11.14 -57.42
CA ASN A 35 18.73 -12.13 -58.18
C ASN A 35 20.13 -12.28 -57.59
N ILE A 36 20.29 -13.09 -56.56
CA ILE A 36 21.60 -13.38 -55.99
C ILE A 36 22.25 -14.54 -56.76
N GLY A 37 23.48 -14.33 -57.22
CA GLY A 37 24.32 -15.38 -57.81
C GLY A 37 24.93 -16.24 -56.71
N ILE A 38 24.66 -17.55 -56.73
CA ILE A 38 25.21 -18.48 -55.74
C ILE A 38 26.24 -19.38 -56.41
N THR A 39 27.46 -19.35 -55.88
CA THR A 39 28.59 -20.18 -56.32
C THR A 39 29.06 -21.08 -55.18
N CYS A 40 29.39 -22.34 -55.48
CA CYS A 40 29.96 -23.25 -54.50
C CYS A 40 31.30 -23.78 -55.03
N SER A 41 32.41 -23.38 -54.40
CA SER A 41 33.76 -23.75 -54.85
C SER A 41 34.79 -23.63 -53.73
N GLY A 42 35.90 -24.37 -53.83
CA GLY A 42 36.96 -24.34 -52.82
C GLY A 42 36.69 -25.19 -51.56
N THR A 43 37.67 -25.25 -50.66
CA THR A 43 37.65 -25.94 -49.36
C THR A 43 38.25 -25.03 -48.28
N GLY A 44 37.92 -25.23 -47.01
CA GLY A 44 38.40 -24.43 -45.88
C GLY A 44 37.28 -23.86 -45.00
N GLY A 45 36.02 -24.26 -45.22
CA GLY A 45 34.87 -23.89 -44.39
C GLY A 45 34.42 -22.42 -44.45
N GLY A 46 35.05 -21.57 -45.27
CA GLY A 46 34.70 -20.16 -45.39
C GLY A 46 33.57 -19.87 -46.40
N ALA A 47 32.99 -18.68 -46.30
CA ALA A 47 32.11 -18.12 -47.30
C ALA A 47 32.44 -16.63 -47.52
N SER A 48 31.95 -16.06 -48.61
CA SER A 48 32.13 -14.65 -48.93
C SER A 48 31.02 -14.17 -49.86
N ALA A 49 30.46 -13.01 -49.56
CA ALA A 49 29.43 -12.39 -50.36
C ALA A 49 29.58 -10.87 -50.45
N GLY A 50 28.94 -10.31 -51.46
CA GLY A 50 28.91 -8.88 -51.68
C GLY A 50 27.82 -8.46 -52.66
N PRO A 51 27.38 -7.20 -52.59
CA PRO A 51 26.45 -6.62 -53.54
C PRO A 51 27.09 -6.56 -54.93
N SER A 52 26.25 -6.53 -55.97
CA SER A 52 26.68 -6.16 -57.32
C SER A 52 26.84 -4.63 -57.39
N SER A 53 27.17 -4.08 -58.57
CA SER A 53 27.51 -2.66 -58.83
C SER A 53 26.82 -1.63 -57.91
N GLY A 54 27.54 -0.55 -57.56
CA GLY A 54 27.00 0.58 -56.82
C GLY A 54 26.93 1.85 -57.66
N TYR A 55 25.91 2.67 -57.43
CA TYR A 55 25.77 3.99 -58.04
C TYR A 55 25.91 5.07 -56.98
N SER A 56 26.45 6.23 -57.37
CA SER A 56 26.55 7.37 -56.47
C SER A 56 25.26 8.19 -56.52
N GLU A 57 24.59 8.32 -55.39
CA GLU A 57 23.36 9.08 -55.23
C GLU A 57 23.56 10.24 -54.26
N SER A 58 22.78 11.32 -54.42
CA SER A 58 22.89 12.44 -53.49
C SER A 58 22.42 12.05 -52.09
N TYR A 59 23.07 12.57 -51.03
CA TYR A 59 22.66 12.32 -49.65
C TYR A 59 21.18 12.67 -49.43
N SER A 60 20.71 13.79 -50.00
CA SER A 60 19.30 14.19 -49.94
C SER A 60 18.36 13.16 -50.55
N THR A 61 18.76 12.54 -51.68
CA THR A 61 17.99 11.48 -52.34
C THR A 61 17.92 10.25 -51.44
N VAL A 62 19.06 9.83 -50.88
CA VAL A 62 19.14 8.67 -49.98
C VAL A 62 18.32 8.88 -48.72
N TYR A 63 18.50 10.02 -48.03
CA TYR A 63 17.75 10.39 -46.83
C TYR A 63 16.23 10.40 -47.09
N THR A 64 15.80 10.97 -48.21
CA THR A 64 14.38 11.01 -48.57
C THR A 64 13.84 9.60 -48.82
N ASN A 65 14.57 8.74 -49.53
CA ASN A 65 14.14 7.37 -49.80
C ASN A 65 14.09 6.51 -48.54
N LEU A 66 15.06 6.64 -47.63
CA LEU A 66 15.04 5.93 -46.34
C LEU A 66 13.78 6.28 -45.54
N ILE A 67 13.44 7.57 -45.45
CA ILE A 67 12.24 8.02 -44.74
C ILE A 67 10.96 7.62 -45.45
N SER A 68 10.89 7.78 -46.78
CA SER A 68 9.66 7.52 -47.53
C SER A 68 9.32 6.03 -47.64
N HIS A 69 10.31 5.16 -47.50
CA HIS A 69 10.14 3.70 -47.51
C HIS A 69 10.17 3.08 -46.11
N ALA A 70 10.28 3.90 -45.05
CA ALA A 70 10.18 3.43 -43.67
C ALA A 70 8.77 2.91 -43.36
N ALA A 71 8.65 1.94 -42.45
CA ALA A 71 7.35 1.53 -41.93
C ALA A 71 6.64 2.70 -41.23
N ALA A 72 5.31 2.67 -41.19
CA ALA A 72 4.54 3.65 -40.40
C ALA A 72 4.97 3.57 -38.92
N GLY A 73 5.48 4.69 -38.38
CA GLY A 73 5.97 4.77 -37.00
C GLY A 73 7.44 4.37 -36.82
N ASP A 74 8.13 3.96 -37.87
CA ASP A 74 9.57 3.73 -37.83
C ASP A 74 10.32 5.07 -37.72
N THR A 75 11.16 5.16 -36.68
CA THR A 75 11.94 6.36 -36.34
C THR A 75 13.43 6.17 -36.54
N THR A 76 13.88 5.01 -37.06
CA THR A 76 15.29 4.67 -37.29
C THR A 76 16.06 5.78 -38.01
N PHE A 77 15.44 6.45 -38.97
CA PHE A 77 16.06 7.51 -39.78
C PHE A 77 15.94 8.92 -39.19
N SER A 78 15.17 9.09 -38.10
CA SER A 78 14.88 10.41 -37.51
C SER A 78 16.11 11.08 -36.90
N ALA A 79 17.12 10.28 -36.54
CA ALA A 79 18.37 10.77 -35.99
C ALA A 79 19.40 11.17 -37.06
N LEU A 80 19.14 10.91 -38.34
CA LEU A 80 20.03 11.29 -39.44
C LEU A 80 19.94 12.80 -39.72
N PRO A 81 21.06 13.47 -40.08
CA PRO A 81 21.06 14.90 -40.39
C PRO A 81 20.13 15.28 -41.56
N THR A 82 19.34 16.36 -41.44
CA THR A 82 18.39 16.82 -42.48
C THR A 82 19.03 17.67 -43.60
N GLY A 83 20.36 17.68 -43.71
CA GLY A 83 21.11 18.53 -44.66
C GLY A 83 21.21 17.93 -46.07
N THR A 84 21.89 18.64 -46.98
CA THR A 84 22.23 18.13 -48.33
C THR A 84 23.58 17.41 -48.40
N SER A 85 24.29 17.37 -47.28
CA SER A 85 25.57 16.69 -47.13
C SER A 85 25.74 16.19 -45.70
N ILE A 86 26.60 15.19 -45.52
CA ILE A 86 26.99 14.64 -44.24
C ILE A 86 28.52 14.62 -44.14
N GLN A 87 29.06 15.27 -43.11
CA GLN A 87 30.50 15.52 -42.94
C GLN A 87 31.23 16.00 -44.22
N GLY A 88 30.57 16.91 -44.98
CA GLY A 88 31.12 17.49 -46.20
C GLY A 88 30.99 16.63 -47.46
N GLN A 89 30.38 15.45 -47.37
CA GLN A 89 30.09 14.58 -48.52
C GLN A 89 28.63 14.71 -48.91
N SER A 90 28.37 15.04 -50.18
CA SER A 90 27.02 15.19 -50.73
C SER A 90 26.53 13.94 -51.47
N SER A 91 27.37 12.91 -51.60
CA SER A 91 27.09 11.70 -52.38
C SER A 91 27.36 10.44 -51.55
N VAL A 92 26.48 9.45 -51.67
CA VAL A 92 26.50 8.17 -50.95
C VAL A 92 26.35 7.06 -51.98
N VAL A 93 27.10 5.97 -51.83
CA VAL A 93 26.97 4.79 -52.69
C VAL A 93 25.73 4.00 -52.30
N VAL A 94 24.92 3.66 -53.30
CA VAL A 94 23.72 2.83 -53.18
C VAL A 94 23.89 1.61 -54.08
N TRP A 95 23.74 0.42 -53.50
CA TRP A 95 23.92 -0.87 -54.19
C TRP A 95 22.73 -1.23 -55.06
N ASP A 96 22.96 -2.06 -56.08
CA ASP A 96 21.91 -2.57 -56.98
C ASP A 96 20.66 -3.11 -56.23
N ALA A 97 20.85 -3.85 -55.14
CA ALA A 97 19.75 -4.35 -54.31
C ALA A 97 18.91 -3.22 -53.67
N GLN A 98 19.55 -2.15 -53.21
CA GLN A 98 18.90 -0.98 -52.61
C GLN A 98 18.25 -0.07 -53.67
N LEU A 99 18.88 0.09 -54.83
CA LEU A 99 18.30 0.81 -55.97
C LEU A 99 16.99 0.16 -56.42
N LYS A 100 16.96 -1.18 -56.44
CA LYS A 100 15.77 -1.97 -56.73
C LYS A 100 14.72 -1.85 -55.63
N LEU A 101 15.14 -1.82 -54.37
CA LEU A 101 14.27 -1.63 -53.20
C LEU A 101 13.49 -0.31 -53.26
N TRP A 102 14.16 0.77 -53.66
CA TRP A 102 13.58 2.11 -53.75
C TRP A 102 13.03 2.45 -55.14
N GLY A 103 13.08 1.52 -56.10
CA GLY A 103 12.62 1.73 -57.47
C GLY A 103 13.38 2.83 -58.22
N LEU A 104 14.61 3.17 -57.81
CA LEU A 104 15.41 4.25 -58.38
C LEU A 104 16.05 3.87 -59.72
N ALA A 105 16.41 2.60 -59.89
CA ALA A 105 16.96 2.07 -61.13
C ALA A 105 16.65 0.57 -61.27
N THR A 106 16.67 0.07 -62.52
CA THR A 106 16.77 -1.37 -62.79
C THR A 106 18.24 -1.67 -63.06
N PRO A 107 18.95 -2.41 -62.19
CA PRO A 107 20.35 -2.75 -62.37
C PRO A 107 20.63 -3.37 -63.76
N ALA A 108 21.73 -2.95 -64.39
CA ALA A 108 22.09 -3.41 -65.75
C ALA A 108 22.68 -4.84 -65.78
N GLY A 109 23.01 -5.41 -64.63
CA GLY A 109 23.64 -6.72 -64.47
C GLY A 109 22.65 -7.89 -64.39
N ALA A 110 23.16 -9.12 -64.55
CA ALA A 110 22.36 -10.34 -64.40
C ALA A 110 22.04 -10.69 -62.92
N THR A 111 22.77 -10.10 -61.96
CA THR A 111 22.64 -10.35 -60.51
C THR A 111 22.62 -9.04 -59.73
N ASP A 112 21.88 -9.01 -58.62
CA ASP A 112 21.82 -7.87 -57.67
C ASP A 112 22.90 -8.00 -56.57
N GLY A 113 23.50 -9.19 -56.44
CA GLY A 113 24.54 -9.55 -55.46
C GLY A 113 25.07 -10.96 -55.73
N GLY A 114 26.17 -11.34 -55.08
CA GLY A 114 26.77 -12.66 -55.22
C GLY A 114 27.27 -13.21 -53.89
N ALA A 115 27.17 -14.53 -53.72
CA ALA A 115 27.70 -15.26 -52.57
C ALA A 115 28.42 -16.54 -53.03
N THR A 116 29.63 -16.74 -52.50
CA THR A 116 30.47 -17.90 -52.75
C THR A 116 30.69 -18.66 -51.45
N PHE A 117 30.39 -19.97 -51.46
CA PHE A 117 30.50 -20.83 -50.29
C PHE A 117 31.51 -21.95 -50.55
N ALA A 118 32.34 -22.27 -49.56
CA ALA A 118 33.21 -23.44 -49.62
C ALA A 118 32.40 -24.74 -49.63
N THR A 119 32.93 -25.76 -50.31
CA THR A 119 32.25 -27.06 -50.51
C THR A 119 32.18 -27.91 -49.24
N ASP A 120 32.97 -27.59 -48.21
CA ASP A 120 33.13 -28.35 -46.97
C ASP A 120 32.49 -27.70 -45.74
N ILE A 121 31.63 -26.69 -45.93
CA ILE A 121 30.82 -26.11 -44.83
C ILE A 121 29.90 -27.20 -44.25
N ASN A 122 29.90 -27.34 -42.93
CA ASN A 122 29.01 -28.28 -42.26
C ASN A 122 27.54 -27.91 -42.56
N SER A 123 26.80 -28.85 -43.15
CA SER A 123 25.38 -28.69 -43.51
C SER A 123 24.49 -28.21 -42.34
N SER A 124 24.84 -28.52 -41.09
CA SER A 124 24.07 -28.08 -39.92
C SER A 124 24.27 -26.59 -39.60
N LEU A 125 25.28 -25.94 -40.15
CA LEU A 125 25.60 -24.52 -39.92
C LEU A 125 25.21 -23.65 -41.11
N LEU A 126 24.94 -24.29 -42.26
CA LEU A 126 24.73 -23.63 -43.54
C LEU A 126 23.59 -22.60 -43.54
N PRO A 127 22.45 -22.79 -42.85
CA PRO A 127 21.44 -21.73 -42.75
C PRO A 127 21.96 -20.46 -42.07
N GLY A 128 22.73 -20.58 -40.99
CA GLY A 128 23.33 -19.42 -40.31
C GLY A 128 24.42 -18.75 -41.14
N VAL A 129 25.30 -19.55 -41.76
CA VAL A 129 26.31 -19.09 -42.73
C VAL A 129 25.64 -18.32 -43.87
N ALA A 130 24.60 -18.90 -44.47
CA ALA A 130 23.91 -18.30 -45.59
C ALA A 130 23.12 -17.04 -45.21
N LEU A 131 22.53 -16.97 -44.00
CA LEU A 131 21.90 -15.75 -43.51
C LEU A 131 22.90 -14.59 -43.50
N HIS A 132 24.08 -14.80 -42.93
CA HIS A 132 25.15 -13.81 -42.89
C HIS A 132 25.53 -13.36 -44.31
N GLU A 133 25.91 -14.29 -45.18
CA GLU A 133 26.40 -13.98 -46.53
C GLU A 133 25.32 -13.37 -47.44
N LEU A 134 24.08 -13.86 -47.39
CA LEU A 134 22.99 -13.30 -48.20
C LEU A 134 22.70 -11.86 -47.80
N THR A 135 22.82 -11.50 -46.52
CA THR A 135 22.65 -10.10 -46.10
C THR A 135 23.78 -9.20 -46.62
N HIS A 136 25.01 -9.70 -46.72
CA HIS A 136 26.09 -8.97 -47.40
C HIS A 136 25.77 -8.74 -48.89
N ALA A 137 25.29 -9.77 -49.58
CA ALA A 137 24.84 -9.66 -50.98
C ALA A 137 23.68 -8.66 -51.17
N MET A 138 22.88 -8.42 -50.12
CA MET A 138 21.78 -7.44 -50.09
C MET A 138 22.24 -5.99 -49.84
N GLY A 139 23.55 -5.75 -49.72
CA GLY A 139 24.12 -4.41 -49.54
C GLY A 139 24.51 -4.06 -48.10
N ARG A 140 24.49 -5.03 -47.18
CA ARG A 140 24.93 -4.88 -45.78
C ARG A 140 26.45 -4.95 -45.68
N ILE A 141 27.16 -4.13 -46.45
CA ILE A 141 28.62 -4.01 -46.38
C ILE A 141 29.07 -2.56 -46.56
N PRO A 142 30.12 -2.12 -45.84
CA PRO A 142 30.84 -0.92 -46.18
C PRO A 142 31.81 -1.18 -47.34
N TYR A 143 31.76 -0.48 -48.47
CA TYR A 143 32.66 -0.80 -49.61
C TYR A 143 33.51 0.38 -50.07
N GLY A 144 34.82 0.23 -49.90
CA GLY A 144 35.81 1.14 -50.46
C GLY A 144 35.95 2.45 -49.69
N THR A 145 36.41 3.49 -50.39
CA THR A 145 36.79 4.78 -49.80
C THR A 145 35.70 5.85 -49.88
N THR A 146 34.52 5.49 -50.39
CA THR A 146 33.41 6.39 -50.66
C THR A 146 32.29 6.09 -49.66
N PRO A 147 31.62 7.10 -49.06
CA PRO A 147 30.55 6.87 -48.10
C PRO A 147 29.44 6.00 -48.68
N ASP A 148 28.94 5.06 -47.90
CA ASP A 148 27.71 4.32 -48.19
C ASP A 148 26.65 4.53 -47.09
N ILE A 149 25.47 3.94 -47.28
CA ILE A 149 24.33 4.11 -46.37
C ILE A 149 24.66 3.65 -44.95
N PHE A 150 25.54 2.67 -44.79
CA PHE A 150 25.85 2.10 -43.50
C PHE A 150 26.69 3.05 -42.62
N ASP A 151 27.51 3.90 -43.25
CA ASP A 151 28.31 4.92 -42.57
C ASP A 151 27.47 5.99 -41.88
N LEU A 152 26.20 6.16 -42.31
CA LEU A 152 25.26 7.11 -41.70
C LEU A 152 24.90 6.75 -40.24
N PHE A 153 25.23 5.55 -39.78
CA PHE A 153 24.87 5.02 -38.46
C PHE A 153 26.08 4.67 -37.58
N ARG A 154 27.28 5.13 -37.96
CA ARG A 154 28.52 4.92 -37.20
C ARG A 154 28.86 6.17 -36.41
N PHE A 155 29.08 6.03 -35.10
CA PHE A 155 29.32 7.15 -34.20
C PHE A 155 30.58 6.93 -33.36
N THR A 156 31.35 7.99 -33.10
CA THR A 156 32.44 7.98 -32.10
C THR A 156 31.97 8.49 -30.74
N ALA A 157 30.89 9.26 -30.72
CA ALA A 157 30.21 9.79 -29.54
C ALA A 157 28.77 10.23 -29.93
N PRO A 158 27.87 10.49 -28.97
CA PRO A 158 26.54 11.03 -29.28
C PRO A 158 26.62 12.28 -30.15
N GLY A 159 25.89 12.28 -31.27
CA GLY A 159 25.86 13.35 -32.27
C GLY A 159 27.10 13.45 -33.16
N THR A 160 28.12 12.62 -32.95
CA THR A 160 29.39 12.66 -33.69
C THR A 160 29.54 11.42 -34.55
N LEU A 161 29.16 11.53 -35.82
CA LEU A 161 29.34 10.44 -36.78
C LEU A 161 30.83 10.16 -37.05
N LEU A 162 31.15 8.93 -37.38
CA LEU A 162 32.47 8.53 -37.82
C LEU A 162 32.53 8.63 -39.35
N PHE A 163 33.25 9.64 -39.87
CA PHE A 163 33.77 9.57 -41.24
C PHE A 163 35.28 9.72 -41.21
N THR A 164 35.98 8.70 -41.66
CA THR A 164 37.41 8.79 -41.96
C THR A 164 37.64 8.18 -43.33
N GLY A 165 38.37 8.89 -44.20
CA GLY A 165 38.94 8.31 -45.42
C GLY A 165 39.94 7.19 -45.12
N THR A 166 40.88 6.90 -46.02
CA THR A 166 41.77 5.71 -46.07
C THR A 166 42.73 5.45 -44.88
N ILE A 167 42.28 5.54 -43.63
CA ILE A 167 43.01 5.21 -42.40
C ILE A 167 42.09 4.31 -41.54
N PRO A 168 42.60 3.28 -40.84
CA PRO A 168 41.77 2.53 -39.89
C PRO A 168 41.10 3.51 -38.92
N ALA A 169 39.77 3.53 -38.96
CA ALA A 169 38.96 4.46 -38.18
C ALA A 169 39.27 4.36 -36.69
N ALA A 170 39.19 5.48 -35.97
CA ALA A 170 39.18 5.47 -34.50
C ALA A 170 38.02 4.59 -33.98
N SER A 171 38.09 4.15 -32.71
CA SER A 171 37.00 3.41 -32.09
C SER A 171 35.64 4.10 -32.30
N ALA A 172 34.66 3.38 -32.83
CA ALA A 172 33.31 3.87 -33.11
C ALA A 172 32.27 2.83 -32.68
N TYR A 173 30.98 3.09 -32.85
CA TYR A 173 29.91 2.13 -32.60
C TYR A 173 28.70 2.35 -33.52
N PHE A 174 27.90 1.30 -33.71
CA PHE A 174 26.63 1.36 -34.43
C PHE A 174 25.56 1.96 -33.52
N SER A 175 24.77 2.88 -34.04
CA SER A 175 23.67 3.47 -33.31
C SER A 175 22.61 3.99 -34.28
N LEU A 176 21.33 3.81 -33.91
CA LEU A 176 20.19 4.31 -34.67
C LEU A 176 19.57 5.58 -34.06
N ASP A 177 20.00 6.00 -32.87
CA ASP A 177 19.43 7.13 -32.13
C ASP A 177 20.40 8.31 -32.02
N GLY A 178 21.23 8.47 -33.06
CA GLY A 178 22.16 9.59 -33.18
C GLY A 178 23.39 9.41 -32.30
N GLY A 179 23.82 8.18 -32.05
CA GLY A 179 24.98 7.86 -31.23
C GLY A 179 24.70 7.78 -29.73
N LYS A 180 23.45 7.71 -29.27
CA LYS A 180 23.18 7.66 -27.81
C LYS A 180 23.23 6.23 -27.27
N THR A 181 22.63 5.29 -27.99
CA THR A 181 22.61 3.86 -27.67
C THR A 181 23.62 3.13 -28.55
N VAL A 182 24.56 2.45 -27.90
CA VAL A 182 25.54 1.56 -28.54
C VAL A 182 24.85 0.24 -28.85
N LEU A 183 24.64 -0.05 -30.14
CA LEU A 183 24.10 -1.33 -30.60
C LEU A 183 25.20 -2.34 -30.94
N ALA A 184 26.38 -1.88 -31.38
CA ALA A 184 27.57 -2.69 -31.63
C ALA A 184 28.84 -1.82 -31.54
N ASN A 185 29.99 -2.34 -31.07
CA ASN A 185 31.24 -1.58 -30.88
C ASN A 185 32.30 -1.89 -31.96
N TYR A 186 32.92 -0.86 -32.53
CA TYR A 186 34.03 -0.87 -33.51
C TYR A 186 35.33 -0.37 -32.86
N GLY A 187 36.47 -1.03 -33.13
CA GLY A 187 37.82 -0.54 -32.81
C GLY A 187 38.26 -0.58 -31.34
N THR A 188 37.55 -1.27 -30.45
CA THR A 188 38.05 -1.59 -29.08
C THR A 188 38.06 -3.09 -28.78
N ARG A 189 37.18 -3.87 -29.43
CA ARG A 189 37.03 -5.33 -29.28
C ARG A 189 36.79 -6.08 -30.59
N SER A 190 36.54 -5.36 -31.70
CA SER A 190 36.37 -5.85 -33.08
C SER A 190 37.04 -4.84 -34.03
N ASP A 191 37.66 -5.30 -35.11
CA ASP A 191 38.45 -4.47 -36.03
C ASP A 191 37.53 -3.56 -36.89
N PRO A 192 37.91 -2.31 -37.20
CA PRO A 192 37.18 -1.46 -38.16
C PRO A 192 36.99 -2.04 -39.57
N SER A 193 37.68 -3.14 -39.92
CA SER A 193 37.48 -3.90 -41.15
C SER A 193 36.38 -4.97 -41.09
N ASP A 194 35.84 -5.31 -39.92
CA ASP A 194 34.86 -6.40 -39.70
C ASP A 194 33.44 -5.82 -39.47
N PHE A 195 32.88 -5.18 -40.49
CA PHE A 195 31.88 -5.81 -41.37
C PHE A 195 32.38 -6.71 -42.51
N LEU A 196 33.68 -6.84 -42.75
CA LEU A 196 34.25 -7.52 -43.90
C LEU A 196 35.57 -8.26 -43.57
N ASN A 197 35.47 -9.53 -43.19
CA ASN A 197 36.51 -10.55 -43.33
C ASN A 197 37.86 -10.16 -42.72
N SER A 198 38.01 -10.42 -41.43
CA SER A 198 39.34 -10.40 -40.80
C SER A 198 39.57 -11.72 -40.08
N GLY A 199 40.57 -12.49 -40.51
CA GLY A 199 40.91 -13.79 -39.92
C GLY A 199 41.44 -13.73 -38.47
N VAL A 200 40.75 -13.06 -37.54
CA VAL A 200 41.07 -12.94 -36.12
C VAL A 200 39.91 -13.51 -35.28
N GLN A 201 40.21 -14.53 -34.47
CA GLN A 201 39.23 -15.37 -33.75
C GLN A 201 38.87 -14.81 -32.35
N GLY A 202 37.58 -14.85 -31.93
CA GLY A 202 37.19 -14.56 -30.54
C GLY A 202 35.69 -14.68 -30.20
N SER A 203 35.38 -14.74 -28.90
CA SER A 203 34.03 -14.96 -28.34
C SER A 203 33.08 -13.75 -28.36
N ASN A 204 33.51 -12.63 -28.96
CA ASN A 204 32.81 -11.34 -28.95
C ASN A 204 32.54 -10.81 -30.37
N ASP A 205 32.67 -11.67 -31.37
CA ASP A 205 32.28 -11.43 -32.75
C ASP A 205 30.74 -11.51 -32.85
N ALA A 206 30.10 -10.39 -33.21
CA ALA A 206 28.65 -10.28 -33.28
C ALA A 206 28.05 -10.99 -34.50
N PHE A 207 28.86 -11.34 -35.51
CA PHE A 207 28.42 -11.94 -36.77
C PHE A 207 28.90 -13.38 -36.97
N ASN A 208 29.69 -13.90 -36.05
CA ASN A 208 30.18 -15.27 -36.03
C ASN A 208 30.81 -15.64 -37.40
N GLU A 209 31.84 -14.89 -37.79
CA GLU A 209 32.68 -15.08 -38.97
C GLU A 209 33.43 -16.44 -38.95
N TYR A 210 33.39 -17.19 -37.83
CA TYR A 210 33.82 -18.58 -37.77
C TYR A 210 32.69 -19.53 -37.42
N TYR A 211 32.38 -20.44 -38.35
CA TYR A 211 31.32 -21.43 -38.16
C TYR A 211 31.76 -22.51 -37.18
N THR A 212 31.24 -22.44 -35.96
CA THR A 212 31.46 -23.43 -34.90
C THR A 212 30.16 -24.21 -34.68
N GLY A 213 30.20 -25.26 -33.85
CA GLY A 213 28.98 -25.98 -33.46
C GLY A 213 27.89 -25.10 -32.80
N SER A 214 28.18 -23.83 -32.49
CA SER A 214 27.27 -22.86 -31.89
C SER A 214 26.83 -21.73 -32.83
N THR A 215 27.06 -21.82 -34.14
CA THR A 215 26.57 -20.80 -35.10
C THR A 215 25.06 -20.63 -34.99
N PHE A 216 24.64 -19.38 -34.76
CA PHE A 216 23.24 -19.02 -34.64
C PHE A 216 22.55 -19.12 -36.00
N GLN A 217 21.35 -19.70 -36.05
CA GLN A 217 20.62 -19.98 -37.30
C GLN A 217 19.36 -19.11 -37.47
N ALA A 218 19.41 -17.90 -36.92
CA ALA A 218 18.36 -16.90 -37.01
C ALA A 218 18.98 -15.49 -37.06
N LEU A 219 18.19 -14.51 -37.51
CA LEU A 219 18.59 -13.11 -37.46
C LEU A 219 18.49 -12.59 -36.02
N SER A 220 19.58 -12.05 -35.49
CA SER A 220 19.58 -11.35 -34.20
C SER A 220 18.86 -10.00 -34.31
N VAL A 221 18.58 -9.39 -33.15
CA VAL A 221 18.02 -8.03 -33.09
C VAL A 221 18.94 -7.03 -33.80
N ILE A 222 20.26 -7.21 -33.70
CA ILE A 222 21.24 -6.35 -34.37
C ILE A 222 21.19 -6.56 -35.89
N ASP A 223 21.09 -7.81 -36.36
CA ASP A 223 20.96 -8.11 -37.80
C ASP A 223 19.72 -7.44 -38.40
N LEU A 224 18.59 -7.52 -37.69
CA LEU A 224 17.34 -6.89 -38.11
C LEU A 224 17.46 -5.36 -38.12
N LYS A 225 18.09 -4.76 -37.10
CA LYS A 225 18.33 -3.30 -37.05
C LYS A 225 19.27 -2.80 -38.14
N GLN A 226 20.19 -3.65 -38.62
CA GLN A 226 21.07 -3.31 -39.72
C GLN A 226 20.38 -3.41 -41.08
N LEU A 227 19.49 -4.39 -41.27
CA LEU A 227 18.63 -4.48 -42.44
C LEU A 227 17.67 -3.28 -42.53
N ASP A 228 17.09 -2.89 -41.40
CA ASP A 228 16.28 -1.68 -41.26
C ASP A 228 17.07 -0.43 -41.66
N ALA A 229 18.29 -0.26 -41.12
CA ALA A 229 19.16 0.88 -41.41
C ALA A 229 19.51 1.06 -42.89
N ILE A 230 19.53 -0.02 -43.69
CA ILE A 230 19.81 0.04 -45.13
C ILE A 230 18.54 0.09 -46.01
N GLY A 231 17.36 0.22 -45.40
CA GLY A 231 16.09 0.47 -46.09
C GLY A 231 15.13 -0.70 -46.20
N TYR A 232 15.44 -1.88 -45.64
CA TYR A 232 14.49 -3.02 -45.61
C TYR A 232 13.53 -2.86 -44.44
N THR A 233 12.24 -2.73 -44.73
CA THR A 233 11.19 -2.64 -43.72
C THR A 233 10.98 -4.00 -43.07
N LEU A 234 10.90 -4.06 -41.74
CA LEU A 234 10.69 -5.32 -41.02
C LEU A 234 9.19 -5.68 -40.85
N THR A 235 8.84 -6.97 -40.85
CA THR A 235 7.44 -7.45 -40.72
C THR A 235 6.82 -7.23 -39.33
N ASN A 236 7.63 -7.09 -38.28
CA ASN A 236 7.19 -6.79 -36.91
C ASN A 236 7.86 -5.50 -36.40
N ALA A 237 7.24 -4.35 -36.62
CA ALA A 237 7.71 -3.03 -36.18
C ALA A 237 7.47 -2.74 -34.66
N ALA A 238 7.49 -3.76 -33.81
CA ALA A 238 7.55 -3.58 -32.36
C ALA A 238 9.01 -3.76 -31.89
N PRO A 239 9.56 -2.89 -31.02
CA PRO A 239 10.92 -3.05 -30.53
C PRO A 239 11.03 -4.37 -29.76
N PRO A 240 12.02 -5.25 -30.05
CA PRO A 240 12.35 -6.34 -29.16
C PRO A 240 12.96 -5.71 -27.90
N SER A 241 12.17 -5.57 -26.84
CA SER A 241 12.69 -5.36 -25.50
C SER A 241 13.36 -6.65 -25.03
N GLY A 242 14.69 -6.67 -25.00
CA GLY A 242 15.46 -7.66 -24.25
C GLY A 242 15.77 -8.96 -25.00
N TYR A 243 16.96 -9.46 -24.70
CA TYR A 243 17.62 -10.62 -25.30
C TYR A 243 16.84 -11.92 -25.12
N GLY A 244 17.03 -12.83 -26.08
CA GLY A 244 16.32 -14.11 -26.22
C GLY A 244 16.44 -15.09 -25.06
N SER A 245 15.83 -16.26 -25.26
CA SER A 245 15.67 -17.36 -24.29
C SER A 245 16.79 -17.50 -23.26
N VAL A 246 16.39 -17.59 -21.99
CA VAL A 246 17.20 -17.60 -20.76
C VAL A 246 18.39 -18.59 -20.75
N ALA A 247 18.43 -19.58 -21.63
CA ALA A 247 19.54 -20.54 -21.74
C ALA A 247 20.90 -19.88 -22.10
N THR A 248 20.91 -18.81 -22.89
CA THR A 248 22.14 -18.14 -23.34
C THR A 248 22.60 -16.99 -22.44
N PHE A 249 21.78 -16.57 -21.46
CA PHE A 249 22.10 -15.47 -20.53
C PHE A 249 22.83 -15.94 -19.26
N LEU A 250 22.73 -17.23 -18.92
CA LEU A 250 23.29 -17.78 -17.67
C LEU A 250 24.80 -18.11 -17.72
N SER A 251 25.39 -18.25 -18.91
CA SER A 251 26.85 -18.45 -19.04
C SER A 251 27.67 -17.16 -18.85
N SER A 252 27.03 -15.99 -18.96
CA SER A 252 27.68 -14.68 -18.82
C SER A 252 27.57 -14.09 -17.40
N LEU A 253 26.74 -14.65 -16.51
CA LEU A 253 26.51 -14.09 -15.18
C LEU A 253 27.54 -14.50 -14.11
N ALA A 254 28.24 -15.63 -14.30
CA ALA A 254 29.31 -16.05 -13.38
C ALA A 254 30.51 -15.08 -13.38
N THR A 255 30.60 -14.18 -14.36
CA THR A 255 31.70 -13.24 -14.56
C THR A 255 31.39 -11.79 -14.18
N LEU A 256 30.13 -11.43 -13.86
CA LEU A 256 29.70 -10.02 -13.78
C LEU A 256 29.25 -9.49 -12.40
N GLY A 257 29.23 -10.31 -11.33
CA GLY A 257 29.14 -9.80 -9.95
C GLY A 257 27.93 -8.91 -9.63
N ALA A 258 26.77 -9.11 -10.26
CA ALA A 258 25.55 -8.33 -9.99
C ALA A 258 24.78 -8.85 -8.76
N SER A 259 24.22 -7.93 -7.96
CA SER A 259 23.57 -8.17 -6.66
C SER A 259 22.04 -7.98 -6.65
N SER A 260 21.40 -7.86 -7.81
CA SER A 260 19.93 -7.81 -7.95
C SER A 260 19.46 -8.36 -9.31
N PHE A 261 18.29 -9.02 -9.33
CA PHE A 261 17.68 -9.65 -10.51
C PHE A 261 16.19 -9.27 -10.59
N VAL A 262 15.67 -9.03 -11.80
CA VAL A 262 14.26 -8.64 -12.07
C VAL A 262 13.63 -9.71 -12.96
N ILE A 263 12.47 -10.24 -12.57
CA ILE A 263 11.70 -11.22 -13.36
C ILE A 263 10.43 -10.54 -13.87
N ILE A 264 10.24 -10.45 -15.17
CA ILE A 264 8.98 -9.99 -15.76
C ILE A 264 8.23 -11.24 -16.23
N ASP A 265 7.05 -11.51 -15.66
CA ASP A 265 6.40 -12.83 -15.74
C ASP A 265 5.23 -12.89 -16.73
N THR A 266 5.08 -14.06 -17.36
CA THR A 266 3.83 -14.61 -17.90
C THR A 266 3.81 -16.10 -17.52
N ALA A 267 2.66 -16.61 -17.04
CA ALA A 267 2.45 -17.85 -16.26
C ALA A 267 3.19 -19.16 -16.66
N THR A 268 3.81 -19.24 -17.83
CA THR A 268 4.50 -20.44 -18.35
C THR A 268 5.99 -20.50 -17.97
N ASN A 269 6.60 -19.38 -17.55
CA ASN A 269 8.06 -19.26 -17.44
C ASN A 269 8.66 -19.73 -16.10
N VAL A 270 7.89 -19.74 -15.01
CA VAL A 270 8.47 -19.96 -13.66
C VAL A 270 8.85 -21.42 -13.41
N VAL A 271 7.97 -22.38 -13.71
CA VAL A 271 8.19 -23.83 -13.40
C VAL A 271 9.44 -24.39 -14.10
N SER A 272 9.71 -23.92 -15.31
CA SER A 272 10.83 -24.36 -16.14
C SER A 272 12.19 -23.80 -15.69
N ASN A 273 12.20 -22.61 -15.08
CA ASN A 273 13.44 -21.89 -14.74
C ASN A 273 14.00 -22.24 -13.35
N ILE A 274 13.23 -22.92 -12.50
CA ILE A 274 13.64 -23.24 -11.12
C ILE A 274 14.68 -24.34 -11.01
N GLY A 275 14.67 -25.30 -11.93
CA GLY A 275 15.72 -26.34 -11.97
C GLY A 275 17.11 -25.75 -12.20
N LEU A 276 17.19 -24.55 -12.79
CA LEU A 276 18.43 -23.88 -13.20
C LEU A 276 18.98 -22.90 -12.13
N LEU A 277 18.15 -22.46 -11.18
CA LEU A 277 18.51 -21.47 -10.14
C LEU A 277 19.08 -22.09 -8.87
N GLN A 278 19.03 -23.43 -8.72
CA GLN A 278 19.46 -24.14 -7.50
C GLN A 278 20.95 -23.99 -7.16
N SER A 279 21.82 -23.57 -8.10
CA SER A 279 23.26 -23.40 -7.85
C SER A 279 23.69 -22.01 -7.36
N SER A 280 22.79 -21.01 -7.30
CA SER A 280 23.16 -19.60 -7.08
C SER A 280 22.32 -18.87 -6.01
N VAL A 281 21.63 -19.63 -5.17
CA VAL A 281 20.61 -19.18 -4.19
C VAL A 281 21.14 -18.17 -3.16
N SER A 282 22.46 -18.10 -2.94
CA SER A 282 23.09 -17.19 -1.97
C SER A 282 23.25 -15.74 -2.44
N LEU A 283 22.85 -15.39 -3.67
CA LEU A 283 23.07 -14.06 -4.28
C LEU A 283 21.77 -13.26 -4.56
N ILE A 284 20.59 -13.80 -4.23
CA ILE A 284 19.29 -13.22 -4.60
C ILE A 284 18.70 -12.43 -3.42
N ASN A 285 18.75 -11.10 -3.49
CA ASN A 285 18.23 -10.21 -2.42
C ASN A 285 16.82 -9.65 -2.68
N THR A 286 16.34 -9.62 -3.93
CA THR A 286 15.02 -9.05 -4.31
C THR A 286 14.48 -9.75 -5.53
N ILE A 287 13.17 -10.01 -5.55
CA ILE A 287 12.43 -10.54 -6.71
C ILE A 287 11.24 -9.60 -6.95
N ILE A 288 11.16 -9.04 -8.15
CA ILE A 288 9.99 -8.26 -8.61
C ILE A 288 9.24 -9.16 -9.58
N GLN A 289 7.91 -9.27 -9.43
CA GLN A 289 6.97 -9.86 -10.37
C GLN A 289 6.00 -8.78 -10.83
N THR A 290 5.93 -8.54 -12.15
CA THR A 290 5.03 -7.54 -12.74
C THR A 290 4.12 -8.22 -13.75
N ASP A 291 2.80 -8.11 -13.55
CA ASP A 291 1.80 -8.59 -14.50
C ASP A 291 1.25 -7.40 -15.32
N THR A 292 1.11 -7.61 -16.63
CA THR A 292 0.70 -6.56 -17.60
C THR A 292 -0.62 -6.91 -18.33
N GLY A 293 -1.35 -7.92 -17.84
CA GLY A 293 -2.64 -8.34 -18.40
C GLY A 293 -3.85 -7.48 -17.99
N VAL A 294 -4.97 -7.62 -18.72
CA VAL A 294 -6.21 -6.81 -18.57
C VAL A 294 -7.23 -7.44 -17.60
N ALA A 295 -6.92 -8.62 -17.06
CA ALA A 295 -7.63 -9.33 -15.98
C ALA A 295 -6.89 -10.66 -15.75
N LEU A 296 -6.14 -10.79 -14.65
CA LEU A 296 -5.51 -12.05 -14.29
C LEU A 296 -5.78 -12.40 -12.82
N ALA A 297 -6.60 -13.45 -12.65
CA ALA A 297 -6.54 -14.26 -11.45
C ALA A 297 -5.21 -15.04 -11.49
N MET A 298 -4.23 -14.69 -10.65
CA MET A 298 -3.28 -15.70 -10.17
C MET A 298 -4.13 -16.83 -9.58
N THR A 299 -4.31 -17.91 -10.34
CA THR A 299 -5.08 -19.05 -9.83
C THR A 299 -4.37 -19.57 -8.57
N ALA A 300 -5.13 -20.14 -7.63
CA ALA A 300 -4.54 -20.76 -6.44
C ALA A 300 -3.43 -21.78 -6.79
N ALA A 301 -3.50 -22.41 -7.98
CA ALA A 301 -2.47 -23.29 -8.50
C ALA A 301 -1.17 -22.57 -8.90
N GLN A 302 -1.27 -21.37 -9.50
CA GLN A 302 -0.11 -20.54 -9.84
C GLN A 302 0.61 -20.07 -8.57
N SER A 303 -0.15 -19.57 -7.58
CA SER A 303 0.43 -19.23 -6.28
C SER A 303 1.14 -20.42 -5.67
N VAL A 304 0.50 -21.59 -5.55
CA VAL A 304 1.14 -22.80 -4.98
C VAL A 304 2.44 -23.17 -5.70
N ALA A 305 2.51 -23.03 -7.03
CA ALA A 305 3.73 -23.26 -7.79
C ALA A 305 4.82 -22.24 -7.41
N ASP A 306 4.52 -20.95 -7.42
CA ASP A 306 5.46 -19.86 -7.09
C ASP A 306 5.93 -19.94 -5.61
N ASN A 307 5.10 -20.46 -4.72
CA ASN A 307 5.43 -20.68 -3.32
C ASN A 307 6.40 -21.85 -3.11
N ALA A 308 6.24 -22.91 -3.91
CA ALA A 308 7.15 -24.06 -3.93
C ALA A 308 8.54 -23.68 -4.50
N VAL A 309 8.61 -22.57 -5.25
CA VAL A 309 9.84 -21.94 -5.73
C VAL A 309 10.49 -21.09 -4.64
N LEU A 310 9.74 -20.16 -4.05
CA LEU A 310 10.25 -19.18 -3.08
C LEU A 310 10.70 -19.83 -1.76
N SER A 311 10.03 -20.92 -1.33
CA SER A 311 10.40 -21.68 -0.13
C SER A 311 11.77 -22.38 -0.19
N LYS A 312 12.42 -22.39 -1.37
CA LYS A 312 13.77 -22.96 -1.56
C LYS A 312 14.91 -21.93 -1.42
N ILE A 313 14.60 -20.66 -1.20
CA ILE A 313 15.58 -19.58 -1.02
C ILE A 313 15.88 -19.40 0.48
N SER A 314 17.16 -19.48 0.89
CA SER A 314 17.56 -19.47 2.31
C SER A 314 17.79 -18.08 2.92
N GLY A 315 17.34 -17.00 2.24
CA GLY A 315 17.37 -15.61 2.72
C GLY A 315 15.95 -15.05 2.90
N ALA A 316 15.81 -13.80 3.35
CA ALA A 316 14.52 -13.09 3.40
C ALA A 316 14.35 -12.16 2.18
N PRO A 317 14.10 -12.69 0.96
CA PRO A 317 13.91 -11.85 -0.21
C PRO A 317 12.64 -11.00 -0.04
N VAL A 318 12.68 -9.78 -0.56
CA VAL A 318 11.46 -8.95 -0.74
C VAL A 318 10.83 -9.34 -2.06
N LEU A 319 9.57 -9.76 -2.02
CA LEU A 319 8.74 -10.05 -3.19
C LEU A 319 7.86 -8.84 -3.49
N THR A 320 7.99 -8.23 -4.66
CA THR A 320 7.07 -7.17 -5.12
C THR A 320 6.12 -7.73 -6.17
N VAL A 321 4.81 -7.61 -5.95
CA VAL A 321 3.74 -8.00 -6.89
C VAL A 321 2.93 -6.76 -7.25
N SER A 322 2.78 -6.45 -8.54
CA SER A 322 2.06 -5.26 -9.02
C SER A 322 1.14 -5.55 -10.20
N GLY A 323 -0.12 -5.10 -10.11
CA GLY A 323 -1.10 -5.02 -11.19
C GLY A 323 -1.07 -3.68 -11.96
N THR A 324 -1.67 -3.63 -13.14
CA THR A 324 -1.69 -2.41 -13.99
C THR A 324 -3.09 -1.94 -14.38
N THR A 325 -4.02 -2.86 -14.72
CA THR A 325 -5.43 -2.54 -15.03
C THR A 325 -6.34 -3.78 -14.82
N GLY A 326 -7.38 -3.68 -13.98
CA GLY A 326 -8.39 -4.73 -13.77
C GLY A 326 -8.41 -5.28 -12.35
N ALA A 327 -9.32 -6.21 -12.06
CA ALA A 327 -9.37 -6.90 -10.77
C ALA A 327 -8.24 -7.93 -10.68
N ASP A 328 -7.33 -7.76 -9.73
CA ASP A 328 -6.15 -8.60 -9.52
C ASP A 328 -6.25 -9.45 -8.25
N THR A 329 -5.55 -10.58 -8.20
CA THR A 329 -5.44 -11.41 -6.99
C THR A 329 -3.98 -11.56 -6.60
N LEU A 330 -3.58 -10.90 -5.51
CA LEU A 330 -2.21 -10.83 -5.02
C LEU A 330 -2.07 -11.69 -3.77
N GLN A 331 -1.13 -12.64 -3.76
CA GLN A 331 -0.97 -13.59 -2.65
C GLN A 331 0.45 -13.63 -2.10
N ASP A 332 0.59 -13.43 -0.79
CA ASP A 332 1.80 -13.75 -0.03
C ASP A 332 1.59 -15.04 0.78
N THR A 333 2.38 -16.07 0.46
CA THR A 333 2.39 -17.34 1.22
C THR A 333 3.69 -17.64 1.94
N THR A 334 4.65 -16.75 1.82
CA THR A 334 6.02 -16.93 2.29
C THR A 334 6.23 -16.10 3.54
N LYS A 335 7.05 -16.54 4.51
CA LYS A 335 7.34 -15.73 5.72
C LYS A 335 8.15 -14.43 5.44
N SER A 336 8.32 -14.03 4.19
CA SER A 336 9.06 -12.82 3.77
C SER A 336 8.20 -11.56 3.85
N ASN A 337 8.85 -10.39 3.81
CA ASN A 337 8.19 -9.09 3.66
C ASN A 337 7.79 -8.88 2.19
N ALA A 338 6.59 -9.27 1.78
CA ALA A 338 6.05 -8.99 0.45
C ALA A 338 5.57 -7.52 0.34
N SER A 339 5.64 -6.94 -0.86
CA SER A 339 5.04 -5.65 -1.23
C SER A 339 4.00 -5.92 -2.32
N LEU A 340 2.74 -5.61 -2.06
CA LEU A 340 1.61 -5.88 -2.96
C LEU A 340 0.98 -4.55 -3.41
N THR A 341 0.76 -4.41 -4.71
CA THR A 341 0.14 -3.23 -5.33
C THR A 341 -0.92 -3.68 -6.31
N GLY A 342 -2.19 -3.40 -6.04
CA GLY A 342 -3.34 -3.84 -6.84
C GLY A 342 -3.49 -3.10 -8.18
N GLY A 343 -3.18 -1.81 -8.21
CA GLY A 343 -3.44 -0.98 -9.39
C GLY A 343 -4.87 -0.45 -9.37
N LEU A 344 -5.53 -0.43 -10.53
CA LEU A 344 -6.93 0.00 -10.64
C LEU A 344 -7.83 -1.24 -10.74
N GLY A 345 -8.76 -1.43 -9.81
CA GLY A 345 -9.70 -2.54 -9.90
C GLY A 345 -10.38 -2.81 -8.58
N ILE A 346 -11.10 -3.94 -8.51
CA ILE A 346 -11.47 -4.54 -7.23
C ILE A 346 -10.52 -5.71 -7.02
N ASP A 347 -9.52 -5.50 -6.18
CA ASP A 347 -8.41 -6.44 -6.03
C ASP A 347 -8.60 -7.34 -4.82
N THR A 348 -7.95 -8.49 -4.82
CA THR A 348 -7.95 -9.45 -3.71
C THR A 348 -6.55 -9.66 -3.20
N PHE A 349 -6.27 -9.17 -1.99
CA PHE A 349 -5.02 -9.36 -1.28
C PHE A 349 -5.14 -10.53 -0.29
N MET A 350 -4.34 -11.57 -0.49
CA MET A 350 -4.28 -12.75 0.39
C MET A 350 -2.94 -12.79 1.12
N VAL A 351 -2.95 -12.55 2.43
CA VAL A 351 -1.75 -12.42 3.25
C VAL A 351 -1.66 -13.55 4.26
N SER A 352 -0.69 -14.44 4.10
CA SER A 352 -0.37 -15.48 5.10
C SER A 352 1.04 -15.41 5.67
N GLY A 353 1.91 -14.59 5.07
CA GLY A 353 3.21 -14.19 5.57
C GLY A 353 3.19 -12.78 6.17
N LYS A 354 4.11 -11.91 5.72
CA LYS A 354 4.10 -10.50 6.09
C LYS A 354 4.07 -9.66 4.82
N ALA A 355 3.00 -8.91 4.60
CA ALA A 355 2.84 -8.09 3.42
C ALA A 355 2.68 -6.60 3.77
N SER A 356 3.24 -5.74 2.93
CA SER A 356 2.89 -4.33 2.82
C SER A 356 2.00 -4.15 1.59
N ILE A 357 0.83 -3.52 1.73
CA ILE A 357 -0.09 -3.24 0.62
C ILE A 357 -0.10 -1.73 0.42
N THR A 358 0.15 -1.25 -0.80
CA THR A 358 0.43 0.19 -1.02
C THR A 358 -0.78 1.02 -1.46
N ASP A 359 -1.85 0.38 -1.89
CA ASP A 359 -2.95 1.02 -2.62
C ASP A 359 -4.30 0.34 -2.36
N LEU A 360 -4.53 -0.14 -1.14
CA LEU A 360 -5.79 -0.79 -0.79
C LEU A 360 -6.96 0.19 -0.95
N GLY A 361 -7.97 -0.23 -1.70
CA GLY A 361 -9.15 0.54 -2.10
C GLY A 361 -9.06 1.20 -3.48
N ASN A 362 -7.92 1.12 -4.17
CA ASN A 362 -7.71 1.81 -5.42
C ASN A 362 -8.48 1.18 -6.59
N GLY A 363 -9.61 1.80 -6.95
CA GLY A 363 -10.47 1.32 -8.03
C GLY A 363 -11.70 0.53 -7.58
N GLY A 364 -11.90 0.36 -6.26
CA GLY A 364 -13.14 -0.18 -5.72
C GLY A 364 -13.02 -0.88 -4.37
N ALA A 365 -13.97 -1.79 -4.12
CA ALA A 365 -14.15 -2.49 -2.85
C ALA A 365 -13.21 -3.70 -2.70
N ASP A 366 -11.91 -3.42 -2.60
CA ASP A 366 -10.88 -4.46 -2.48
C ASP A 366 -11.16 -5.44 -1.33
N VAL A 367 -10.71 -6.67 -1.53
CA VAL A 367 -10.81 -7.79 -0.61
C VAL A 367 -9.45 -7.98 0.08
N LEU A 368 -9.39 -7.81 1.39
CA LEU A 368 -8.21 -8.16 2.17
C LEU A 368 -8.49 -9.42 3.00
N THR A 369 -7.74 -10.50 2.77
CA THR A 369 -7.81 -11.71 3.59
C THR A 369 -6.47 -11.94 4.28
N VAL A 370 -6.48 -12.01 5.60
CA VAL A 370 -5.27 -12.23 6.40
C VAL A 370 -5.40 -13.57 7.13
N ALA A 371 -4.54 -14.53 6.79
CA ALA A 371 -4.54 -15.84 7.41
C ALA A 371 -3.95 -15.81 8.83
N ALA A 372 -4.16 -16.90 9.58
CA ALA A 372 -3.58 -17.06 10.91
C ALA A 372 -2.05 -16.97 10.87
N GLY A 373 -1.48 -16.09 11.70
CA GLY A 373 -0.04 -15.78 11.70
C GLY A 373 0.42 -14.80 10.62
N GLY A 374 -0.46 -14.41 9.70
CA GLY A 374 -0.20 -13.40 8.68
C GLY A 374 -0.16 -11.98 9.27
N THR A 375 0.61 -11.09 8.66
CA THR A 375 0.70 -9.65 9.02
C THR A 375 0.53 -8.80 7.76
N ALA A 376 -0.58 -8.09 7.63
CA ALA A 376 -0.82 -7.11 6.56
C ALA A 376 -0.63 -5.69 7.08
N ASN A 377 0.18 -4.88 6.39
CA ASN A 377 0.32 -3.44 6.62
C ASN A 377 -0.14 -2.72 5.35
N ALA A 378 -1.37 -2.25 5.33
CA ALA A 378 -1.96 -1.60 4.18
C ALA A 378 -1.92 -0.07 4.30
N THR A 379 -1.74 0.62 3.18
CA THR A 379 -1.95 2.05 3.04
C THR A 379 -3.13 2.28 2.11
N ILE A 380 -4.01 3.19 2.50
CA ILE A 380 -5.17 3.64 1.75
C ILE A 380 -4.79 4.91 0.98
N ASN A 381 -4.99 4.92 -0.34
CA ASN A 381 -4.76 6.09 -1.19
C ASN A 381 -6.06 6.68 -1.79
N THR A 382 -7.18 5.96 -1.64
CA THR A 382 -8.53 6.35 -2.01
C THR A 382 -9.49 5.78 -0.97
N ALA A 383 -10.62 6.45 -0.67
CA ALA A 383 -11.55 5.98 0.34
C ALA A 383 -11.96 4.52 0.09
N TRP A 384 -11.86 3.68 1.12
CA TRP A 384 -12.02 2.23 0.97
C TRP A 384 -13.25 1.72 1.69
N ILE A 385 -14.09 0.99 0.95
CA ILE A 385 -15.23 0.25 1.49
C ILE A 385 -14.91 -1.22 1.31
N ALA A 386 -14.66 -1.93 2.41
CA ALA A 386 -14.38 -3.35 2.36
C ALA A 386 -15.62 -4.13 1.90
N SER A 387 -15.38 -5.15 1.07
CA SER A 387 -16.43 -6.11 0.74
C SER A 387 -16.61 -7.16 1.85
N ALA A 388 -17.70 -7.93 1.78
CA ALA A 388 -17.94 -9.06 2.68
C ALA A 388 -16.92 -10.22 2.53
N GLY A 389 -16.10 -10.20 1.47
CA GLY A 389 -15.01 -11.16 1.29
C GLY A 389 -13.78 -10.86 2.15
N THR A 390 -13.65 -9.64 2.67
CA THR A 390 -12.54 -9.24 3.55
C THR A 390 -12.63 -9.98 4.88
N SER A 391 -11.50 -10.43 5.41
CA SER A 391 -11.40 -11.20 6.64
C SER A 391 -10.03 -11.07 7.31
N ASN A 392 -9.98 -11.19 8.64
CA ASN A 392 -8.72 -11.18 9.38
C ASN A 392 -8.65 -12.28 10.46
N ASN A 393 -7.71 -13.20 10.26
CA ASN A 393 -7.30 -14.23 11.23
C ASN A 393 -5.86 -14.00 11.75
N GLY A 394 -5.17 -12.98 11.25
CA GLY A 394 -3.81 -12.59 11.63
C GLY A 394 -3.78 -11.18 12.21
N THR A 395 -2.81 -10.38 11.79
CA THR A 395 -2.68 -8.96 12.15
C THR A 395 -2.89 -8.10 10.90
N ALA A 396 -3.86 -7.20 10.92
CA ALA A 396 -4.11 -6.25 9.85
C ALA A 396 -4.00 -4.82 10.39
N THR A 397 -3.00 -4.07 9.91
CA THR A 397 -2.85 -2.64 10.17
C THR A 397 -3.12 -1.87 8.88
N ILE A 398 -4.00 -0.88 8.94
CA ILE A 398 -4.39 -0.03 7.82
C ILE A 398 -4.05 1.40 8.19
N THR A 399 -3.30 2.07 7.32
CA THR A 399 -2.98 3.49 7.46
C THR A 399 -3.75 4.27 6.42
N THR A 400 -4.45 5.32 6.85
CA THR A 400 -5.15 6.27 5.97
C THR A 400 -4.69 7.70 6.27
N ALA A 401 -4.99 8.64 5.38
CA ALA A 401 -4.62 10.04 5.50
C ALA A 401 -5.78 10.95 5.03
N GLY A 402 -6.75 11.18 5.91
CA GLY A 402 -7.96 11.95 5.65
C GLY A 402 -8.93 11.26 4.69
N LEU A 403 -8.85 9.93 4.56
CA LEU A 403 -9.73 9.14 3.68
C LEU A 403 -10.54 8.14 4.49
N ASP A 404 -11.83 8.06 4.17
CA ASP A 404 -12.77 7.17 4.84
C ASP A 404 -12.37 5.70 4.69
N VAL A 405 -12.57 4.94 5.76
CA VAL A 405 -12.42 3.48 5.78
C VAL A 405 -13.70 2.87 6.35
N ASN A 406 -14.34 2.00 5.59
CA ASN A 406 -15.58 1.33 6.01
C ASN A 406 -15.42 -0.19 5.97
N LEU A 407 -15.36 -0.80 7.15
CA LEU A 407 -15.25 -2.23 7.37
C LEU A 407 -16.58 -2.90 7.75
N ALA A 408 -17.72 -2.20 7.68
CA ALA A 408 -19.00 -2.69 8.21
C ALA A 408 -19.49 -4.00 7.55
N ALA A 409 -19.05 -4.29 6.32
CA ALA A 409 -19.39 -5.54 5.62
C ALA A 409 -18.59 -6.76 6.13
N VAL A 410 -17.53 -6.53 6.91
CA VAL A 410 -16.62 -7.58 7.39
C VAL A 410 -17.24 -8.28 8.60
N THR A 411 -17.67 -9.52 8.38
CA THR A 411 -18.30 -10.37 9.41
C THR A 411 -17.54 -11.67 9.66
N SER A 412 -16.49 -11.92 8.87
CA SER A 412 -15.69 -13.15 8.95
C SER A 412 -14.27 -12.85 9.41
N GLY A 413 -13.69 -13.77 10.17
CA GLY A 413 -12.41 -13.57 10.82
C GLY A 413 -12.48 -13.96 12.31
N ILE A 414 -11.33 -13.94 12.98
CA ILE A 414 -11.25 -14.06 14.43
C ILE A 414 -10.64 -12.82 15.10
N ASN A 415 -10.00 -11.94 14.33
CA ASN A 415 -9.35 -10.72 14.81
C ASN A 415 -9.91 -9.50 14.06
N GLY A 416 -10.06 -8.37 14.73
CA GLY A 416 -10.38 -7.10 14.05
C GLY A 416 -9.15 -6.43 13.43
N PHE A 417 -9.34 -5.22 12.95
CA PHE A 417 -8.40 -4.41 12.20
C PHE A 417 -7.91 -3.25 13.06
N LYS A 418 -6.63 -2.90 12.93
CA LYS A 418 -6.12 -1.63 13.43
C LYS A 418 -6.13 -0.62 12.28
N VAL A 419 -6.97 0.41 12.37
CA VAL A 419 -7.03 1.50 11.41
C VAL A 419 -6.46 2.76 12.05
N THR A 420 -5.52 3.42 11.39
CA THR A 420 -4.89 4.64 11.89
C THR A 420 -4.93 5.70 10.81
N ASP A 421 -5.62 6.79 11.09
CA ASP A 421 -5.54 7.97 10.27
C ASP A 421 -4.36 8.87 10.70
N THR A 422 -3.71 9.43 9.69
CA THR A 422 -2.54 10.30 9.80
C THR A 422 -2.76 11.67 9.16
N GLY A 423 -3.98 11.90 8.67
CA GLY A 423 -4.36 13.08 7.91
C GLY A 423 -5.22 14.03 8.74
N VAL A 424 -6.23 14.58 8.07
CA VAL A 424 -7.26 15.45 8.67
C VAL A 424 -8.53 14.63 8.90
N ALA A 425 -9.65 15.30 9.19
CA ALA A 425 -10.98 14.72 9.39
C ALA A 425 -11.30 13.53 8.44
N THR A 426 -11.65 12.39 9.02
CA THR A 426 -12.02 11.15 8.34
C THR A 426 -13.20 10.44 9.01
N THR A 427 -13.85 9.53 8.29
CA THR A 427 -14.81 8.56 8.86
C THR A 427 -14.20 7.16 8.89
N LEU A 428 -14.04 6.62 10.11
CA LEU A 428 -13.59 5.25 10.35
C LEU A 428 -14.75 4.40 10.87
N THR A 429 -15.18 3.42 10.08
CA THR A 429 -16.16 2.43 10.48
C THR A 429 -15.50 1.06 10.61
N GLY A 430 -15.56 0.49 11.81
CA GLY A 430 -15.10 -0.85 12.15
C GLY A 430 -16.01 -1.96 11.63
N SER A 431 -15.56 -3.18 11.85
CA SER A 431 -16.20 -4.43 11.46
C SER A 431 -17.15 -4.94 12.56
N ALA A 432 -17.64 -6.17 12.41
CA ALA A 432 -18.34 -6.86 13.50
C ALA A 432 -17.38 -7.45 14.57
N LEU A 433 -16.07 -7.36 14.37
CA LEU A 433 -15.02 -7.91 15.23
C LEU A 433 -14.43 -6.83 16.15
N ASN A 434 -13.42 -7.18 16.94
CA ASN A 434 -12.76 -6.26 17.88
C ASN A 434 -11.69 -5.42 17.17
N ASP A 435 -12.05 -4.22 16.75
CA ASP A 435 -11.21 -3.29 16.00
C ASP A 435 -10.50 -2.26 16.89
N THR A 436 -9.45 -1.64 16.36
CA THR A 436 -8.79 -0.47 16.96
C THR A 436 -8.78 0.66 15.95
N LEU A 437 -9.53 1.74 16.21
CA LEU A 437 -9.66 2.89 15.31
C LEU A 437 -9.01 4.12 15.95
N ILE A 438 -8.12 4.78 15.20
CA ILE A 438 -7.39 5.98 15.63
C ILE A 438 -7.62 7.09 14.59
N GLY A 439 -8.30 8.16 14.97
CA GLY A 439 -8.67 9.30 14.10
C GLY A 439 -7.52 10.28 13.82
N GLY A 440 -6.64 10.51 14.80
CA GLY A 440 -5.44 11.31 14.55
C GLY A 440 -5.69 12.81 14.69
N THR A 441 -5.75 13.57 13.60
CA THR A 441 -6.01 15.02 13.67
C THR A 441 -7.20 15.41 12.81
N GLY A 442 -7.91 16.46 13.19
CA GLY A 442 -9.15 16.85 12.52
C GLY A 442 -10.36 16.33 13.29
N ASN A 443 -11.56 16.57 12.74
CA ASN A 443 -12.81 16.18 13.39
C ASN A 443 -13.24 14.84 12.82
N ASP A 444 -12.88 13.77 13.49
CA ASP A 444 -13.07 12.41 12.98
C ASP A 444 -14.40 11.82 13.43
N THR A 445 -14.95 10.90 12.63
CA THR A 445 -16.12 10.11 13.00
C THR A 445 -15.72 8.64 13.14
N LEU A 446 -15.80 8.11 14.36
CA LEU A 446 -15.40 6.74 14.68
C LEU A 446 -16.62 5.92 15.09
N ALA A 447 -16.85 4.81 14.39
CA ALA A 447 -17.87 3.83 14.73
C ALA A 447 -17.24 2.44 14.80
N GLY A 448 -17.12 1.85 16.00
CA GLY A 448 -16.44 0.57 16.18
C GLY A 448 -17.16 -0.64 15.59
N GLY A 449 -18.48 -0.55 15.41
CA GLY A 449 -19.31 -1.70 15.01
C GLY A 449 -19.82 -2.50 16.21
N LEU A 450 -20.07 -3.80 16.05
CA LEU A 450 -20.71 -4.63 17.10
C LEU A 450 -19.71 -5.26 18.08
N GLY A 451 -18.43 -5.33 17.72
CA GLY A 451 -17.39 -5.95 18.53
C GLY A 451 -17.05 -5.17 19.80
N VAL A 452 -16.00 -5.64 20.48
CA VAL A 452 -15.37 -4.91 21.58
C VAL A 452 -14.21 -4.08 21.04
N ASN A 453 -14.45 -2.81 20.79
CA ASN A 453 -13.51 -1.96 20.04
C ASN A 453 -12.71 -1.02 20.94
N ILE A 454 -11.58 -0.54 20.42
CA ILE A 454 -10.80 0.56 21.01
C ILE A 454 -10.87 1.74 20.04
N LEU A 455 -11.34 2.89 20.52
CA LEU A 455 -11.51 4.11 19.74
C LEU A 455 -10.64 5.22 20.36
N THR A 456 -9.83 5.86 19.53
CA THR A 456 -9.02 7.02 19.90
C THR A 456 -9.31 8.14 18.90
N GLY A 457 -9.86 9.25 19.36
CA GLY A 457 -10.20 10.39 18.49
C GLY A 457 -8.95 11.11 18.04
N GLY A 458 -8.13 11.56 19.00
CA GLY A 458 -6.96 12.36 18.74
C GLY A 458 -7.27 13.85 18.94
N ALA A 459 -6.79 14.69 18.03
CA ALA A 459 -6.94 16.14 18.14
C ALA A 459 -8.02 16.66 17.19
N GLY A 460 -9.14 17.12 17.74
CA GLY A 460 -10.18 17.83 17.02
C GLY A 460 -11.47 17.77 17.80
N LEU A 461 -12.59 17.99 17.13
CA LEU A 461 -13.91 17.72 17.70
C LEU A 461 -14.41 16.41 17.11
N ASP A 462 -14.15 15.32 17.82
CA ASP A 462 -14.39 13.98 17.30
C ASP A 462 -15.81 13.50 17.62
N THR A 463 -16.30 12.54 16.84
CA THR A 463 -17.60 11.90 17.02
C THR A 463 -17.43 10.41 17.22
N PHE A 464 -17.79 9.92 18.41
CA PHE A 464 -17.80 8.51 18.77
C PHE A 464 -19.22 7.94 18.70
N ASN A 465 -19.44 7.00 17.78
CA ASN A 465 -20.71 6.31 17.58
C ASN A 465 -20.61 4.86 18.08
N VAL A 466 -21.08 4.64 19.30
CA VAL A 466 -20.95 3.36 20.01
C VAL A 466 -22.17 2.48 19.75
N THR A 467 -21.97 1.39 19.01
CA THR A 467 -23.01 0.40 18.69
C THR A 467 -22.79 -0.96 19.35
N GLY A 468 -21.57 -1.24 19.79
CA GLY A 468 -21.15 -2.46 20.47
C GLY A 468 -20.72 -2.19 21.91
N THR A 469 -19.59 -2.79 22.32
CA THR A 469 -18.96 -2.47 23.61
C THR A 469 -17.61 -1.82 23.38
N ASP A 470 -17.56 -0.49 23.37
CA ASP A 470 -16.40 0.23 22.90
C ASP A 470 -15.66 0.94 24.05
N THR A 471 -14.33 0.88 24.01
CA THR A 471 -13.44 1.63 24.89
C THR A 471 -12.97 2.89 24.17
N ILE A 472 -13.22 4.06 24.73
CA ILE A 472 -12.77 5.35 24.20
C ILE A 472 -11.63 5.86 25.07
N THR A 473 -10.45 6.06 24.47
CA THR A 473 -9.21 6.27 25.24
C THR A 473 -8.90 7.71 25.60
N ASP A 474 -9.53 8.67 24.91
CA ASP A 474 -9.15 10.08 24.97
C ASP A 474 -10.33 11.04 24.78
N LEU A 475 -11.50 10.69 25.31
CA LEU A 475 -12.69 11.53 25.20
C LEU A 475 -12.41 12.94 25.75
N GLY A 476 -12.73 13.95 24.96
CA GLY A 476 -12.49 15.37 25.21
C GLY A 476 -11.16 15.91 24.68
N ASN A 477 -10.33 15.06 24.08
CA ASN A 477 -9.05 15.48 23.50
C ASN A 477 -9.31 16.29 22.21
N GLY A 478 -8.81 17.53 22.16
CA GLY A 478 -9.13 18.45 21.07
C GLY A 478 -10.42 19.26 21.23
N GLY A 479 -11.26 18.95 22.21
CA GLY A 479 -12.33 19.83 22.70
C GLY A 479 -13.65 19.12 23.01
N ALA A 480 -14.73 19.66 22.46
CA ALA A 480 -16.10 19.23 22.72
C ALA A 480 -16.50 18.06 21.81
N ASP A 481 -15.96 16.88 22.09
CA ASP A 481 -16.31 15.65 21.37
C ASP A 481 -17.79 15.30 21.52
N VAL A 482 -18.32 14.64 20.50
CA VAL A 482 -19.67 14.08 20.44
C VAL A 482 -19.60 12.61 20.82
N LEU A 483 -20.41 12.20 21.80
CA LEU A 483 -20.54 10.80 22.20
C LEU A 483 -21.99 10.33 22.01
N THR A 484 -22.22 9.37 21.12
CA THR A 484 -23.52 8.73 20.95
C THR A 484 -23.46 7.24 21.27
N ILE A 485 -24.39 6.77 22.10
CA ILE A 485 -24.47 5.36 22.51
C ILE A 485 -25.82 4.79 22.09
N ALA A 486 -25.79 3.75 21.25
CA ALA A 486 -26.98 3.05 20.79
C ALA A 486 -27.64 2.21 21.90
N ALA A 487 -28.91 1.84 21.70
CA ALA A 487 -29.63 0.97 22.61
C ALA A 487 -28.93 -0.40 22.75
N GLY A 488 -28.66 -0.81 23.99
CA GLY A 488 -27.93 -2.06 24.29
C GLY A 488 -26.41 -1.99 24.12
N ALA A 489 -25.86 -0.88 23.63
CA ALA A 489 -24.43 -0.66 23.51
C ALA A 489 -23.82 -0.21 24.85
N THR A 490 -22.51 -0.39 25.01
CA THR A 490 -21.76 0.03 26.19
C THR A 490 -20.53 0.83 25.81
N ALA A 491 -20.37 2.02 26.37
CA ALA A 491 -19.18 2.85 26.23
C ALA A 491 -18.37 2.86 27.55
N ILE A 492 -17.06 2.66 27.46
CA ILE A 492 -16.11 2.81 28.56
C ILE A 492 -15.12 3.90 28.14
N ALA A 493 -15.25 5.10 28.69
CA ALA A 493 -14.47 6.25 28.25
C ALA A 493 -13.51 6.73 29.35
N SER A 494 -12.30 7.15 28.95
CA SER A 494 -11.37 7.89 29.79
C SER A 494 -11.20 9.33 29.30
N ILE A 495 -11.20 10.26 30.25
CA ILE A 495 -11.01 11.70 30.03
C ILE A 495 -9.53 12.04 30.21
N ASN A 496 -8.89 12.56 29.17
CA ASN A 496 -7.49 13.00 29.21
C ASN A 496 -7.34 14.53 29.25
N THR A 497 -8.38 15.24 28.85
CA THR A 497 -8.50 16.71 28.90
C THR A 497 -9.92 17.05 29.32
N ALA A 498 -10.12 18.19 30.00
CA ALA A 498 -11.46 18.58 30.45
C ALA A 498 -12.46 18.57 29.29
N TRP A 499 -13.57 17.88 29.47
CA TRP A 499 -14.54 17.63 28.41
C TRP A 499 -15.84 18.37 28.68
N THR A 500 -16.36 19.03 27.64
CA THR A 500 -17.71 19.60 27.63
C THR A 500 -18.48 18.97 26.48
N ALA A 501 -19.51 18.20 26.81
CA ALA A 501 -20.35 17.56 25.81
C ALA A 501 -21.14 18.60 25.01
N THR A 502 -21.48 18.23 23.78
CA THR A 502 -22.35 19.03 22.92
C THR A 502 -23.78 18.49 22.93
N VAL A 503 -24.72 19.29 22.41
CA VAL A 503 -26.13 18.89 22.22
C VAL A 503 -26.32 17.72 21.25
N ALA A 504 -25.27 17.34 20.50
CA ALA A 504 -25.30 16.19 19.60
C ALA A 504 -24.99 14.87 20.31
N SER A 505 -24.49 14.91 21.55
CA SER A 505 -24.25 13.71 22.35
C SER A 505 -25.56 13.16 22.89
N ALA A 506 -25.66 11.83 23.03
CA ALA A 506 -26.86 11.16 23.52
C ALA A 506 -26.53 9.76 24.07
N ASN A 507 -27.27 9.31 25.08
CA ASN A 507 -27.11 7.98 25.64
C ASN A 507 -28.43 7.17 25.65
N ASN A 508 -28.46 6.09 24.85
CA ASN A 508 -29.53 5.09 24.88
C ASN A 508 -29.04 3.73 25.40
N GLY A 509 -27.76 3.61 25.78
CA GLY A 509 -27.13 2.39 26.26
C GLY A 509 -26.55 2.57 27.66
N THR A 510 -25.38 1.98 27.91
CA THR A 510 -24.63 2.13 29.16
C THR A 510 -23.36 2.92 28.90
N VAL A 511 -23.01 3.88 29.75
CA VAL A 511 -21.76 4.63 29.64
C VAL A 511 -21.09 4.75 31.00
N ASN A 512 -19.80 4.42 31.05
CA ASN A 512 -18.93 4.61 32.20
C ASN A 512 -17.77 5.51 31.81
N ILE A 513 -17.69 6.70 32.41
CA ILE A 513 -16.66 7.69 32.16
C ILE A 513 -15.75 7.77 33.38
N THR A 514 -14.46 7.64 33.17
CA THR A 514 -13.44 7.83 34.21
C THR A 514 -12.65 9.10 33.94
N THR A 515 -12.51 9.95 34.96
CA THR A 515 -11.68 11.15 34.93
C THR A 515 -10.70 11.15 36.12
N SER A 516 -9.66 11.96 36.06
CA SER A 516 -8.66 12.10 37.14
C SER A 516 -8.36 13.58 37.41
N GLY A 517 -9.22 14.23 38.17
CA GLY A 517 -9.12 15.65 38.52
C GLY A 517 -9.42 16.59 37.36
N LEU A 518 -10.05 16.09 36.29
CA LEU A 518 -10.45 16.88 35.13
C LEU A 518 -11.95 17.06 35.12
N ALA A 519 -12.38 18.28 34.76
CA ALA A 519 -13.79 18.62 34.70
C ALA A 519 -14.51 17.89 33.56
N VAL A 520 -15.75 17.49 33.82
CA VAL A 520 -16.68 16.91 32.85
C VAL A 520 -17.98 17.67 32.92
N ASN A 521 -18.48 18.17 31.79
CA ASN A 521 -19.73 18.91 31.73
C ASN A 521 -20.67 18.32 30.67
N LEU A 522 -21.77 17.72 31.13
CA LEU A 522 -22.78 17.06 30.31
C LEU A 522 -24.07 17.88 30.16
N SER A 523 -24.12 19.12 30.66
CA SER A 523 -25.34 19.93 30.76
C SER A 523 -26.02 20.24 29.43
N ALA A 524 -25.29 20.12 28.30
CA ALA A 524 -25.84 20.27 26.96
C ALA A 524 -26.71 19.08 26.52
N ILE A 525 -26.57 17.92 27.18
CA ILE A 525 -27.25 16.68 26.80
C ILE A 525 -28.64 16.66 27.43
N THR A 526 -29.67 16.70 26.58
CA THR A 526 -31.09 16.65 26.99
C THR A 526 -31.87 15.54 26.29
N THR A 527 -31.18 14.75 25.45
CA THR A 527 -31.74 13.65 24.66
C THR A 527 -31.08 12.35 25.05
N GLY A 528 -31.82 11.26 24.91
CA GLY A 528 -31.40 9.93 25.35
C GLY A 528 -32.47 9.27 26.22
N THR A 529 -32.29 7.99 26.52
CA THR A 529 -33.17 7.28 27.45
C THR A 529 -32.48 6.97 28.79
N ASN A 530 -31.15 7.05 28.86
CA ASN A 530 -30.35 6.70 30.03
C ASN A 530 -29.35 7.82 30.34
N GLY A 531 -29.08 8.09 31.62
CA GLY A 531 -28.03 9.03 32.00
C GLY A 531 -26.62 8.42 32.01
N PHE A 532 -25.66 9.18 32.52
CA PHE A 532 -24.23 8.94 32.45
C PHE A 532 -23.68 8.58 33.82
N LYS A 533 -22.79 7.59 33.86
CA LYS A 533 -21.97 7.34 35.05
C LYS A 533 -20.59 7.96 34.88
N VAL A 534 -20.25 8.91 35.73
CA VAL A 534 -18.96 9.61 35.75
C VAL A 534 -18.27 9.37 37.09
N THR A 535 -17.04 8.90 37.07
CA THR A 535 -16.25 8.63 38.27
C THR A 535 -14.91 9.36 38.18
N ASP A 536 -14.65 10.23 39.15
CA ASP A 536 -13.34 10.83 39.36
C ASP A 536 -12.47 9.95 40.25
N THR A 537 -11.22 9.73 39.84
CA THR A 537 -10.20 9.05 40.65
C THR A 537 -9.12 10.02 41.15
N GLY A 538 -9.28 11.32 40.89
CA GLY A 538 -8.34 12.37 41.20
C GLY A 538 -8.53 13.02 42.57
N VAL A 539 -8.08 14.28 42.64
CA VAL A 539 -8.21 15.12 43.83
C VAL A 539 -9.48 15.95 43.77
N ALA A 540 -9.44 17.18 43.28
CA ALA A 540 -10.58 18.08 43.19
C ALA A 540 -11.01 18.19 41.72
N THR A 541 -12.31 18.10 41.47
CA THR A 541 -12.91 18.22 40.14
C THR A 541 -14.25 18.94 40.16
N THR A 542 -14.77 19.23 38.97
CA THR A 542 -16.15 19.65 38.74
C THR A 542 -16.80 18.69 37.76
N LEU A 543 -17.84 17.98 38.22
CA LEU A 543 -18.67 17.11 37.41
C LEU A 543 -20.06 17.72 37.30
N THR A 544 -20.51 17.96 36.07
CA THR A 544 -21.87 18.38 35.78
C THR A 544 -22.54 17.31 34.94
N GLY A 545 -23.65 16.77 35.44
CA GLY A 545 -24.52 15.85 34.74
C GLY A 545 -25.33 16.54 33.65
N SER A 546 -26.22 15.75 33.08
CA SER A 546 -27.05 15.98 31.92
C SER A 546 -28.48 16.36 32.35
N GLY A 547 -29.41 16.32 31.40
CA GLY A 547 -30.84 16.40 31.70
C GLY A 547 -31.52 15.04 31.95
N LEU A 548 -30.75 14.00 32.23
CA LEU A 548 -31.18 12.60 32.43
C LEU A 548 -30.68 12.09 33.80
N ASN A 549 -31.13 10.91 34.22
CA ASN A 549 -30.76 10.32 35.52
C ASN A 549 -29.30 9.85 35.55
N ASP A 550 -28.43 10.63 36.17
CA ASP A 550 -26.98 10.44 36.16
C ASP A 550 -26.43 9.86 37.47
N ILE A 551 -25.20 9.34 37.40
CA ILE A 551 -24.43 8.89 38.56
C ILE A 551 -23.08 9.59 38.55
N LEU A 552 -22.88 10.51 39.48
CA LEU A 552 -21.65 11.29 39.61
C LEU A 552 -20.91 10.87 40.88
N THR A 553 -19.63 10.51 40.74
CA THR A 553 -18.76 10.14 41.87
C THR A 553 -17.52 11.01 41.86
N GLY A 554 -17.33 11.81 42.92
CA GLY A 554 -16.12 12.58 43.17
C GLY A 554 -14.97 11.71 43.66
N GLY A 555 -13.81 12.35 43.82
CA GLY A 555 -12.54 11.74 44.16
C GLY A 555 -12.17 11.93 45.63
N THR A 556 -10.96 12.43 45.87
CA THR A 556 -10.36 12.54 47.21
C THR A 556 -10.18 13.97 47.73
N GLY A 557 -10.49 14.96 46.90
CA GLY A 557 -10.32 16.40 47.15
C GLY A 557 -11.66 17.09 47.35
N LYS A 558 -11.74 18.40 47.10
CA LYS A 558 -12.99 19.14 47.25
C LYS A 558 -13.70 19.20 45.92
N ASP A 559 -14.70 18.35 45.74
CA ASP A 559 -15.38 18.20 44.48
C ASP A 559 -16.63 19.07 44.39
N THR A 560 -17.00 19.43 43.16
CA THR A 560 -18.28 20.08 42.86
C THR A 560 -19.06 19.17 41.92
N LEU A 561 -20.15 18.60 42.40
CA LEU A 561 -21.04 17.72 41.64
C LEU A 561 -22.38 18.43 41.44
N ILE A 562 -22.83 18.51 40.20
CA ILE A 562 -24.11 19.11 39.80
C ILE A 562 -24.86 18.06 39.00
N GLY A 563 -25.98 17.52 39.51
CA GLY A 563 -26.80 16.50 38.85
C GLY A 563 -27.42 17.02 37.57
N GLY A 564 -28.31 18.01 37.69
CA GLY A 564 -28.93 18.67 36.54
C GLY A 564 -30.43 18.51 36.56
N ASN A 565 -31.03 17.97 35.50
CA ASN A 565 -32.40 17.47 35.58
C ASN A 565 -32.36 15.96 35.59
N GLY A 566 -33.39 15.32 36.14
CA GLY A 566 -33.42 13.87 36.26
C GLY A 566 -33.30 13.48 37.72
N ASN A 567 -33.36 12.18 38.00
CA ASN A 567 -33.18 11.64 39.34
C ASN A 567 -31.73 11.19 39.46
N ASP A 568 -30.88 12.04 40.05
CA ASP A 568 -29.44 11.86 40.01
C ASP A 568 -28.89 11.21 41.29
N ILE A 569 -27.76 10.51 41.17
CA ILE A 569 -27.02 9.94 42.31
C ILE A 569 -25.68 10.67 42.41
N LEU A 570 -25.46 11.38 43.51
CA LEU A 570 -24.26 12.15 43.78
C LEU A 570 -23.50 11.53 44.96
N ILE A 571 -22.28 11.04 44.70
CA ILE A 571 -21.35 10.52 45.70
C ILE A 571 -20.16 11.49 45.78
N GLY A 572 -20.07 12.29 46.84
CA GLY A 572 -18.99 13.28 47.00
C GLY A 572 -17.60 12.64 47.06
N GLY A 573 -17.46 11.55 47.83
CA GLY A 573 -16.18 10.87 48.03
C GLY A 573 -15.53 11.28 49.34
N LEU A 574 -14.20 11.42 49.34
CA LEU A 574 -13.47 12.00 50.45
C LEU A 574 -13.24 13.47 50.14
N GLY A 575 -13.37 14.36 51.13
CA GLY A 575 -13.25 15.79 50.86
C GLY A 575 -14.27 16.62 51.58
N ASN A 576 -14.37 17.90 51.25
CA ASN A 576 -15.55 18.69 51.63
C ASN A 576 -16.19 19.10 50.32
N ASP A 577 -17.22 18.36 49.93
CA ASP A 577 -17.75 18.42 48.58
C ASP A 577 -18.94 19.36 48.51
N THR A 578 -19.20 19.92 47.33
CA THR A 578 -20.38 20.74 47.05
C THR A 578 -21.26 19.97 46.09
N LEU A 579 -22.43 19.56 46.55
CA LEU A 579 -23.37 18.70 45.83
C LEU A 579 -24.64 19.50 45.53
N THR A 580 -25.06 19.53 44.27
CA THR A 580 -26.29 20.19 43.80
C THR A 580 -27.07 19.15 43.02
N GLY A 581 -28.25 18.76 43.49
CA GLY A 581 -29.07 17.74 42.82
C GLY A 581 -29.68 18.31 41.53
N GLY A 582 -30.34 19.46 41.66
CA GLY A 582 -31.07 20.11 40.59
C GLY A 582 -32.55 19.73 40.61
N ALA A 583 -33.12 19.42 39.44
CA ALA A 583 -34.53 19.14 39.30
C ALA A 583 -34.78 17.63 39.16
N GLY A 584 -35.50 17.06 40.12
CA GLY A 584 -35.90 15.65 40.10
C GLY A 584 -35.94 15.12 41.52
N SER A 585 -35.82 13.81 41.69
CA SER A 585 -35.66 13.16 42.98
C SER A 585 -34.24 12.64 43.10
N ASP A 586 -33.40 13.41 43.79
CA ASP A 586 -31.95 13.20 43.81
C ASP A 586 -31.50 12.46 45.07
N TYR A 587 -30.39 11.74 44.95
CA TYR A 587 -29.82 10.89 45.99
C TYR A 587 -28.40 11.35 46.30
N PHE A 588 -28.19 11.83 47.53
CA PHE A 588 -26.89 12.27 48.03
C PHE A 588 -26.31 11.17 48.92
N VAL A 589 -25.26 10.51 48.45
CA VAL A 589 -24.74 9.28 49.04
C VAL A 589 -23.53 9.54 49.91
N PHE A 590 -23.64 9.16 51.19
CA PHE A 590 -22.59 9.21 52.20
C PHE A 590 -22.06 7.81 52.46
N ASN A 591 -20.88 7.53 51.89
CA ASN A 591 -20.19 6.24 52.00
C ASN A 591 -18.74 6.37 52.53
N THR A 592 -18.38 7.52 53.07
CA THR A 592 -17.07 7.78 53.70
C THR A 592 -17.24 8.16 55.18
N THR A 593 -16.25 7.82 56.00
CA THR A 593 -16.31 8.07 57.45
C THR A 593 -16.29 9.57 57.76
N PRO A 594 -17.30 10.12 58.45
CA PRO A 594 -17.29 11.52 58.87
C PRO A 594 -16.14 11.80 59.84
N ASN A 595 -15.53 13.00 59.77
CA ASN A 595 -14.53 13.40 60.77
C ASN A 595 -14.59 14.91 61.08
N THR A 596 -13.83 15.35 62.08
CA THR A 596 -13.92 16.73 62.59
C THR A 596 -13.25 17.76 61.69
N SER A 597 -12.43 17.35 60.72
CA SER A 597 -11.64 18.21 59.84
C SER A 597 -12.08 18.22 58.36
N SER A 598 -12.56 17.08 57.84
CA SER A 598 -12.99 16.86 56.46
C SER A 598 -14.24 15.98 56.41
N ASN A 599 -14.71 15.63 55.21
CA ASN A 599 -15.93 14.85 54.96
C ASN A 599 -17.16 15.57 55.50
N LYS A 600 -17.20 16.88 55.23
CA LYS A 600 -18.27 17.81 55.58
C LYS A 600 -18.83 18.41 54.31
N ASP A 601 -19.79 17.71 53.73
CA ASP A 601 -20.31 18.09 52.42
C ASP A 601 -21.31 19.22 52.54
N THR A 602 -21.52 19.95 51.45
CA THR A 602 -22.52 21.00 51.33
C THR A 602 -23.49 20.60 50.25
N ILE A 603 -24.73 20.32 50.63
CA ILE A 603 -25.82 20.08 49.69
C ILE A 603 -26.54 21.41 49.48
N THR A 604 -26.57 21.91 48.26
CA THR A 604 -26.92 23.31 47.99
C THR A 604 -28.42 23.56 47.85
N ASP A 605 -29.19 22.57 47.40
CA ASP A 605 -30.56 22.73 46.92
C ASP A 605 -31.56 21.65 47.37
N PHE A 606 -31.21 20.86 48.39
CA PHE A 606 -32.03 19.74 48.89
C PHE A 606 -33.52 20.11 49.13
N VAL A 607 -34.43 19.31 48.58
CA VAL A 607 -35.88 19.41 48.70
C VAL A 607 -36.44 18.22 49.49
N SER A 608 -36.82 18.46 50.75
CA SER A 608 -37.45 17.45 51.61
C SER A 608 -38.74 16.87 50.99
N GLY A 609 -38.93 15.56 51.15
CA GLY A 609 -40.01 14.80 50.53
C GLY A 609 -39.72 14.32 49.11
N THR A 610 -38.81 14.99 48.40
CA THR A 610 -38.40 14.65 47.03
C THR A 610 -37.04 13.95 47.06
N ASP A 611 -36.01 14.66 47.52
CA ASP A 611 -34.64 14.17 47.56
C ASP A 611 -34.39 13.24 48.73
N LYS A 612 -33.26 12.53 48.69
CA LYS A 612 -32.87 11.55 49.69
C LYS A 612 -31.39 11.69 50.07
N LEU A 613 -31.13 11.57 51.37
CA LEU A 613 -29.80 11.42 51.93
C LEU A 613 -29.57 9.93 52.18
N GLU A 614 -28.66 9.30 51.45
CA GLU A 614 -28.36 7.88 51.57
C GLU A 614 -27.10 7.65 52.39
N PHE A 615 -27.15 6.76 53.37
CA PHE A 615 -26.03 6.47 54.27
C PHE A 615 -25.68 4.98 54.22
N SER A 616 -24.41 4.67 53.91
CA SER A 616 -23.96 3.26 53.93
C SER A 616 -23.89 2.71 55.34
N LYS A 617 -24.58 1.60 55.59
CA LYS A 617 -24.59 0.92 56.89
C LYS A 617 -23.21 0.50 57.36
N THR A 618 -22.31 0.18 56.43
CA THR A 618 -20.92 -0.21 56.73
C THR A 618 -20.15 0.91 57.42
N VAL A 619 -20.42 2.17 57.05
CA VAL A 619 -19.80 3.36 57.63
C VAL A 619 -20.57 3.83 58.86
N PHE A 620 -21.90 3.89 58.75
CA PHE A 620 -22.80 4.36 59.79
C PHE A 620 -23.34 3.19 60.62
N ALA A 621 -22.41 2.43 61.20
CA ALA A 621 -22.70 1.16 61.86
C ALA A 621 -23.60 1.29 63.11
N GLY A 622 -23.64 2.46 63.74
CA GLY A 622 -24.44 2.73 64.95
C GLY A 622 -25.96 2.73 64.71
N ILE A 623 -26.39 3.00 63.48
CA ILE A 623 -27.81 3.08 63.10
C ILE A 623 -28.50 1.72 63.33
N ALA A 624 -29.66 1.70 63.98
CA ALA A 624 -30.44 0.50 64.24
C ALA A 624 -31.29 0.07 63.03
N THR A 625 -31.73 1.02 62.19
CA THR A 625 -32.38 0.72 60.91
C THR A 625 -31.48 -0.20 60.08
N ALA A 626 -32.03 -1.34 59.66
CA ALA A 626 -31.33 -2.31 58.82
C ALA A 626 -31.09 -1.71 57.42
N ALA A 627 -30.00 -2.11 56.77
CA ALA A 627 -29.80 -1.77 55.37
C ALA A 627 -30.93 -2.36 54.50
N GLY A 628 -31.52 -1.53 53.64
CA GLY A 628 -32.47 -1.99 52.63
C GLY A 628 -31.77 -2.52 51.38
N THR A 629 -32.47 -3.35 50.60
CA THR A 629 -32.04 -3.72 49.24
C THR A 629 -32.57 -2.70 48.24
N GLY A 630 -31.76 -2.27 47.25
CA GLY A 630 -32.16 -1.23 46.29
C GLY A 630 -31.95 0.17 46.87
N ASN A 631 -32.96 1.05 46.78
CA ASN A 631 -32.93 2.44 47.29
C ASN A 631 -32.98 2.52 48.83
N GLY A 632 -32.35 1.59 49.54
CA GLY A 632 -32.25 1.58 51.01
C GLY A 632 -33.56 1.39 51.79
N ALA A 633 -33.45 1.47 53.11
CA ALA A 633 -34.58 1.46 54.04
C ALA A 633 -34.73 2.84 54.70
N ALA A 634 -35.95 3.35 54.77
CA ALA A 634 -36.24 4.61 55.45
C ALA A 634 -35.90 4.53 56.94
N LEU A 635 -35.29 5.59 57.46
CA LEU A 635 -34.91 5.68 58.86
C LEU A 635 -36.14 5.69 59.79
N THR A 636 -36.04 5.04 60.95
CA THR A 636 -37.11 5.15 61.96
C THR A 636 -37.11 6.52 62.62
N ALA A 637 -38.29 7.01 63.03
CA ALA A 637 -38.43 8.33 63.64
C ALA A 637 -37.62 8.54 64.93
N ASN A 638 -37.19 7.47 65.60
CA ASN A 638 -36.40 7.56 66.83
C ASN A 638 -34.92 7.86 66.57
N GLU A 639 -34.43 7.63 65.35
CA GLU A 639 -33.01 7.78 65.00
C GLU A 639 -32.68 9.16 64.41
N PHE A 640 -33.69 10.02 64.22
CA PHE A 640 -33.54 11.38 63.70
C PHE A 640 -34.25 12.40 64.60
N VAL A 641 -33.58 13.53 64.84
CA VAL A 641 -34.15 14.69 65.52
C VAL A 641 -33.84 15.98 64.76
N SER A 642 -34.81 16.89 64.70
CA SER A 642 -34.68 18.22 64.11
C SER A 642 -35.09 19.29 65.13
N SER A 643 -34.26 20.33 65.30
CA SER A 643 -34.53 21.46 66.20
C SER A 643 -33.76 22.71 65.78
N THR A 644 -34.29 23.90 66.03
CA THR A 644 -33.62 25.19 65.76
C THR A 644 -32.39 25.44 66.65
N THR A 645 -32.26 24.68 67.74
CA THR A 645 -31.18 24.80 68.72
C THR A 645 -30.29 23.57 68.78
N ALA A 646 -30.46 22.63 67.85
CA ALA A 646 -29.69 21.40 67.84
C ALA A 646 -28.19 21.67 67.67
N THR A 647 -27.37 21.10 68.54
CA THR A 647 -25.91 21.04 68.48
C THR A 647 -25.43 19.59 68.61
N ALA A 648 -24.12 19.37 68.46
CA ALA A 648 -23.50 18.09 68.81
C ALA A 648 -23.79 17.75 70.28
N GLY A 649 -24.57 16.69 70.54
CA GLY A 649 -24.99 16.25 71.88
C GLY A 649 -26.42 16.64 72.32
N THR A 650 -27.29 17.09 71.40
CA THR A 650 -28.68 17.52 71.72
C THR A 650 -29.56 16.40 72.27
N THR A 651 -29.32 15.15 71.90
CA THR A 651 -30.14 14.01 72.28
C THR A 651 -29.28 12.80 72.60
N ALA A 652 -29.70 12.00 73.58
CA ALA A 652 -29.04 10.76 73.98
C ALA A 652 -29.67 9.50 73.35
N THR A 653 -30.34 9.64 72.19
CA THR A 653 -31.05 8.52 71.53
C THR A 653 -31.06 8.56 70.00
N SER A 654 -30.87 9.72 69.38
CA SER A 654 -30.94 9.86 67.92
C SER A 654 -29.55 9.93 67.31
N HIS A 655 -29.34 9.19 66.23
CA HIS A 655 -28.05 9.16 65.51
C HIS A 655 -27.88 10.35 64.58
N PHE A 656 -28.97 10.84 63.96
CA PHE A 656 -28.93 12.03 63.11
C PHE A 656 -29.57 13.21 63.83
N ILE A 657 -28.82 14.32 63.92
CA ILE A 657 -29.21 15.52 64.63
C ILE A 657 -29.13 16.70 63.66
N TYR A 658 -30.26 17.31 63.33
CA TYR A 658 -30.33 18.39 62.36
C TYR A 658 -30.70 19.73 63.02
N ASN A 659 -29.88 20.76 62.75
CA ASN A 659 -30.19 22.12 63.15
C ASN A 659 -30.89 22.87 62.02
N SER A 660 -32.21 23.07 62.14
CA SER A 660 -33.02 23.70 61.08
C SER A 660 -32.78 25.21 60.90
N THR A 661 -31.99 25.84 61.77
CA THR A 661 -31.61 27.27 61.66
C THR A 661 -30.28 27.46 60.94
N SER A 662 -29.33 26.54 61.13
CA SER A 662 -27.99 26.60 60.52
C SER A 662 -27.80 25.62 59.36
N GLY A 663 -28.73 24.68 59.17
CA GLY A 663 -28.65 23.63 58.15
C GLY A 663 -27.67 22.51 58.45
N ILE A 664 -27.00 22.52 59.62
CA ILE A 664 -25.97 21.53 59.91
C ILE A 664 -26.62 20.21 60.32
N LEU A 665 -26.21 19.13 59.65
CA LEU A 665 -26.52 17.75 59.99
C LEU A 665 -25.33 17.11 60.70
N TYR A 666 -25.55 16.62 61.91
CA TYR A 666 -24.59 15.88 62.70
C TYR A 666 -24.94 14.40 62.76
N TYR A 667 -23.91 13.55 62.86
CA TYR A 667 -24.02 12.14 63.17
C TYR A 667 -23.40 11.82 64.52
N ASP A 668 -24.18 11.20 65.39
CA ASP A 668 -23.76 10.65 66.67
C ASP A 668 -23.68 9.12 66.57
N ALA A 669 -22.45 8.58 66.58
CA ALA A 669 -22.22 7.16 66.35
C ALA A 669 -22.67 6.25 67.50
N ASP A 670 -22.62 6.74 68.74
CA ASP A 670 -22.99 5.96 69.93
C ASP A 670 -24.39 6.29 70.47
N ALA A 671 -24.96 7.41 70.02
CA ALA A 671 -26.27 7.92 70.40
C ALA A 671 -26.48 7.91 71.93
N ASN A 672 -25.43 8.19 72.72
CA ASN A 672 -25.53 8.23 74.19
C ASN A 672 -25.56 9.66 74.76
N GLY A 673 -25.47 10.68 73.89
CA GLY A 673 -25.50 12.10 74.28
C GLY A 673 -24.25 12.60 75.01
N ALA A 674 -23.24 11.74 75.22
CA ALA A 674 -21.94 12.04 75.78
C ALA A 674 -20.81 12.00 74.73
N GLY A 675 -21.03 11.36 73.58
CA GLY A 675 -20.15 11.39 72.41
C GLY A 675 -20.17 12.73 71.67
N ALA A 676 -19.04 13.11 71.05
CA ALA A 676 -18.97 14.29 70.18
C ALA A 676 -19.55 13.93 68.80
N ALA A 677 -20.82 14.29 68.57
CA ALA A 677 -21.41 14.16 67.24
C ALA A 677 -20.58 14.93 66.20
N VAL A 678 -20.41 14.33 65.03
CA VAL A 678 -19.56 14.87 63.95
C VAL A 678 -20.45 15.47 62.88
N GLN A 679 -20.11 16.66 62.40
CA GLN A 679 -20.80 17.25 61.26
C GLN A 679 -20.56 16.38 60.02
N VAL A 680 -21.64 16.01 59.33
CA VAL A 680 -21.58 15.23 58.09
C VAL A 680 -21.90 16.09 56.89
N ALA A 681 -22.89 16.99 57.02
CA ALA A 681 -23.28 17.86 55.92
C ALA A 681 -23.84 19.21 56.40
N LEU A 682 -23.77 20.20 55.52
CA LEU A 682 -24.58 21.41 55.52
C LEU A 682 -25.69 21.24 54.47
N ILE A 683 -26.95 21.35 54.87
CA ILE A 683 -28.12 21.13 54.01
C ILE A 683 -28.80 22.48 53.73
N GLY A 684 -28.70 22.92 52.49
CA GLY A 684 -29.09 24.25 52.03
C GLY A 684 -28.07 25.32 52.45
N THR A 685 -27.81 26.28 51.57
CA THR A 685 -26.81 27.36 51.82
C THR A 685 -27.44 28.68 52.25
N THR A 686 -28.65 28.98 51.79
CA THR A 686 -29.38 30.23 52.07
C THR A 686 -30.69 29.98 52.82
N THR A 687 -31.38 28.90 52.48
CA THR A 687 -32.57 28.40 53.16
C THR A 687 -32.35 26.92 53.50
N HIS A 688 -32.77 26.52 54.70
CA HIS A 688 -32.56 25.17 55.21
C HIS A 688 -33.90 24.42 55.23
N PRO A 689 -34.01 23.25 54.57
CA PRO A 689 -35.25 22.51 54.45
C PRO A 689 -35.68 21.90 55.79
N ALA A 690 -36.98 21.71 55.98
CA ALA A 690 -37.52 21.00 57.13
C ALA A 690 -37.38 19.48 56.95
N LEU A 691 -36.22 18.93 57.26
CA LEU A 691 -35.95 17.50 57.11
C LEU A 691 -36.85 16.63 58.00
N VAL A 692 -37.24 15.46 57.47
CA VAL A 692 -37.98 14.41 58.16
C VAL A 692 -37.26 13.07 58.05
N ALA A 693 -37.58 12.09 58.91
CA ALA A 693 -36.93 10.78 58.88
C ALA A 693 -37.05 10.06 57.51
N ALA A 694 -38.11 10.33 56.75
CA ALA A 694 -38.32 9.77 55.40
C ALA A 694 -37.38 10.35 54.33
N ASP A 695 -36.62 11.40 54.64
CA ASP A 695 -35.57 11.95 53.77
C ASP A 695 -34.28 11.13 53.86
N PHE A 696 -34.16 10.22 54.83
CA PHE A 696 -32.97 9.42 55.09
C PHE A 696 -33.19 7.98 54.64
N LEU A 697 -32.21 7.43 53.92
CA LEU A 697 -32.19 6.04 53.48
C LEU A 697 -30.92 5.35 53.95
N ILE A 698 -31.05 4.13 54.45
CA ILE A 698 -29.91 3.30 54.85
C ILE A 698 -29.68 2.22 53.79
N ILE A 699 -28.51 2.31 53.15
CA ILE A 699 -28.07 1.39 52.08
C ILE A 699 -27.03 0.41 52.62
N ALA A 700 -26.81 -0.68 51.87
CA ALA A 700 -25.93 -1.78 52.26
C ALA A 700 -24.45 -1.38 52.42
#